data_AF-A0A7W8SWX8-F1
#
_entry.id   AF-A0A7W8SWX8-F1
#
_cell.length_a   1.000
_cell.length_b   1.000
_cell.length_c   1.000
_cell.angle_alpha   90.00
_cell.angle_beta   90.00
_cell.angle_gamma   90.00
#
_symmetry.space_group_name_H-M   'P 1'
#
loop_
_entity.id
_entity.type
_entity.pdbx_description
1 polymer ?
#
loop_
_entity_poly.entity_id
_entity_poly.type
_entity_poly.pdbx_seq_one_letter_code
_entity_poly.pdbx_strand_id
1 'polypeptide(L)'
;MEVEEKKGYCTLCRSRCGTINIVRGDQLTEVRPDRDHPTGHAMCLKGKSAPELVHSPHRVLHPMRRTTHKGADDPGWVRIGWDEALDEIAAKLDTLRREHGAEAVAFGVTTPSGTPMSDSIDWVERFIWSYGSPNICYATEICNWHKDVAHAFTFGCGMPVADYRHAEVILLWGTNPANTWLAQADAIAAGRRNGAKLIVADPRPTALAREADVWLRVRPGTDAALAMGIARRIIDSRGYDDAFVRAWTNAPLLVRRDNGHFLRERDIDPRAHSNRYVIWNATRGRAEALGEEAHTTPDDLALDGLYTVATVQCEPAFACYRRALDDFTPERVEAITGVAPDALERAAALLAPRTRIAYHAWSGVGQHTNATQTERAIATLYALTGAFDTRGSNREFVKQPANTVSTYALCAPQQRAKALGLDERPLGPPAQGWITARDMYRAMLESEPYKVRALFAFGTNPLVSQPDAESAHAALSQLEFHVHCDLYETPSSRYADIFLPINTPWEREGLRIGFEIDERAVELVQLRQRMVSPRGESRADYDIVFALATRLGMGDAFFGGSIEAGWNHMLAPLGLDVATLRAHPEGISPPLEQREKQYALAAHDGPRGFRTETLRVELYSEKLLRHGYAPVPMYVPPAGLTNEARDPAYPYVLTSTKNGYYCHSQHRGVTRLRKRAPYPLVEMSAALAAKKAIENDDWVMLRTARGSARFVARIEEALADDVLIAEYGWWQACDELGMQGFDARGKRNSNFSNLVSGRQYDPLSGSMPMRALACDLQPDPSFERKRRAWKGWRDFIVTKLVDEAEGVRTVTFTAKDEGPLPDYLPGQHVSVHVATLGERGTTRAYSLVGHAKESGRRTYTISVRHQPQGAMSSHIHRELAVGDGVALRAPGGIFVLPMRSRQPVVMFAGGIGITPFMSYLESLARDTATKQRPEAWLFYANRHGAAHAFKERIEALRKAWPALRVFDCYAHARAGLDVARIDYERAGYLDASVIGDDLIRRRARFYLCGPEPMMTSIIDGLVARDVPAFDIFKEAFRSPSQPRADATRAFSVTFARSGKTARWTPVQGSLLAFAESVGVSLPSGCRVGQCESCAVRVAKGSTDHLSGNAPEEPDMCFACQAIPLSDLVVEA
;
A
#
# COMPACT_ATOMS: atom_id res chain seq x y z
N MET A 1 -32.99 -14.66 1.23
CA MET A 1 -32.77 -13.20 1.24
C MET A 1 -32.47 -12.75 -0.19
N GLU A 2 -33.02 -11.61 -0.59
CA GLU A 2 -32.76 -11.01 -1.89
C GLU A 2 -31.27 -10.61 -2.02
N VAL A 3 -30.71 -10.79 -3.21
CA VAL A 3 -29.35 -10.39 -3.54
C VAL A 3 -29.44 -9.14 -4.40
N GLU A 4 -28.83 -8.05 -3.95
CA GLU A 4 -28.82 -6.75 -4.60
C GLU A 4 -27.43 -6.44 -5.13
N GLU A 5 -27.35 -5.90 -6.35
CA GLU A 5 -26.13 -5.33 -6.90
C GLU A 5 -26.16 -3.80 -6.78
N LYS A 6 -25.23 -3.22 -6.03
CA LYS A 6 -25.12 -1.77 -5.84
C LYS A 6 -23.88 -1.20 -6.50
N LYS A 7 -24.06 -0.20 -7.36
CA LYS A 7 -22.96 0.54 -8.00
C LYS A 7 -22.35 1.56 -7.04
N GLY A 8 -21.04 1.76 -7.13
CA GLY A 8 -20.32 2.76 -6.34
C GLY A 8 -18.84 2.82 -6.70
N TYR A 9 -18.01 3.22 -5.75
CA TYR A 9 -16.56 3.25 -5.89
C TYR A 9 -15.84 2.99 -4.56
N CYS A 10 -14.65 2.41 -4.62
CA CYS A 10 -13.83 2.06 -3.47
C CYS A 10 -12.93 3.23 -3.03
N THR A 11 -13.02 3.68 -1.78
CA THR A 11 -12.20 4.79 -1.25
C THR A 11 -11.05 4.36 -0.34
N LEU A 12 -10.63 3.09 -0.39
CA LEU A 12 -9.45 2.63 0.34
C LEU A 12 -8.13 3.26 -0.15
N CYS A 13 -8.11 3.89 -1.33
CA CYS A 13 -6.96 4.62 -1.85
C CYS A 13 -7.36 5.66 -2.91
N ARG A 14 -6.38 6.47 -3.35
CA ARG A 14 -6.56 7.54 -4.35
C ARG A 14 -7.14 7.08 -5.70
N SER A 15 -6.98 5.81 -6.06
CA SER A 15 -7.45 5.29 -7.36
C SER A 15 -8.97 5.33 -7.52
N ARG A 16 -9.73 5.36 -6.41
CA ARG A 16 -11.21 5.44 -6.40
C ARG A 16 -11.87 4.54 -7.46
N CYS A 17 -11.48 3.27 -7.49
CA CYS A 17 -11.94 2.33 -8.52
C CYS A 17 -13.46 2.18 -8.45
N GLY A 18 -14.15 2.26 -9.58
CA GLY A 18 -15.58 1.93 -9.67
C GLY A 18 -15.85 0.49 -9.29
N THR A 19 -16.94 0.25 -8.55
CA THR A 19 -17.28 -1.07 -8.01
C THR A 19 -18.75 -1.43 -8.19
N ILE A 20 -18.99 -2.72 -8.36
CA ILE A 20 -20.29 -3.38 -8.16
C ILE A 20 -20.18 -4.17 -6.85
N ASN A 21 -21.10 -3.93 -5.93
CA ASN A 21 -21.10 -4.45 -4.57
C ASN A 21 -22.29 -5.39 -4.42
N ILE A 22 -22.05 -6.66 -4.13
CA ILE A 22 -23.08 -7.68 -3.99
C ILE A 22 -23.49 -7.75 -2.52
N VAL A 23 -24.76 -7.48 -2.25
CA VAL A 23 -25.33 -7.43 -0.90
C VAL A 23 -26.44 -8.47 -0.80
N ARG A 24 -26.36 -9.34 0.21
CA ARG A 24 -27.43 -10.29 0.54
C ARG A 24 -28.06 -9.85 1.86
N GLY A 25 -29.28 -9.31 1.81
CA GLY A 25 -29.88 -8.65 2.97
C GLY A 25 -29.06 -7.44 3.41
N ASP A 26 -28.38 -7.53 4.55
CA ASP A 26 -27.50 -6.47 5.09
C ASP A 26 -26.03 -6.92 5.17
N GLN A 27 -25.67 -7.96 4.41
CA GLN A 27 -24.33 -8.54 4.34
C GLN A 27 -23.69 -8.27 2.98
N LEU A 28 -22.62 -7.47 2.95
CA LEU A 28 -21.72 -7.38 1.80
C LEU A 28 -20.98 -8.71 1.61
N THR A 29 -21.22 -9.40 0.49
CA THR A 29 -20.65 -10.73 0.21
C THR A 29 -19.53 -10.68 -0.83
N GLU A 30 -19.59 -9.76 -1.78
CA GLU A 30 -18.60 -9.62 -2.84
C GLU A 30 -18.46 -8.16 -3.30
N VAL A 31 -17.25 -7.78 -3.73
CA VAL A 31 -17.01 -6.54 -4.47
C VAL A 31 -16.23 -6.86 -5.73
N ARG A 32 -16.74 -6.44 -6.88
CA ARG A 32 -16.12 -6.62 -8.20
C ARG A 32 -15.96 -5.27 -8.93
N PRO A 33 -14.99 -5.14 -9.85
CA PRO A 33 -14.84 -3.90 -10.64
C PRO A 33 -16.10 -3.58 -11.47
N ASP A 34 -16.51 -2.32 -11.50
CA ASP A 34 -17.48 -1.81 -12.47
C ASP A 34 -16.74 -1.35 -13.74
N ARG A 35 -16.77 -2.16 -14.79
CA ARG A 35 -16.02 -1.87 -16.02
C ARG A 35 -16.55 -0.69 -16.80
N ASP A 36 -17.81 -0.31 -16.56
CA ASP A 36 -18.38 0.86 -17.20
C ASP A 36 -17.89 2.14 -16.52
N HIS A 37 -17.54 2.11 -15.23
CA HIS A 37 -17.00 3.27 -14.53
C HIS A 37 -15.60 3.68 -15.06
N PRO A 38 -15.30 4.97 -15.26
CA PRO A 38 -14.03 5.43 -15.86
C PRO A 38 -12.76 4.96 -15.13
N THR A 39 -12.85 4.71 -13.83
CA THR A 39 -11.75 4.18 -13.00
C THR A 39 -11.90 2.70 -12.63
N GLY A 40 -12.90 2.00 -13.18
CA GLY A 40 -13.32 0.67 -12.73
C GLY A 40 -12.92 -0.50 -13.63
N HIS A 41 -12.09 -0.30 -14.66
CA HIS A 41 -11.56 -1.40 -15.50
C HIS A 41 -10.92 -2.54 -14.70
N ALA A 42 -10.24 -2.22 -13.59
CA ALA A 42 -9.62 -3.18 -12.70
C ALA A 42 -9.74 -2.75 -11.22
N MET A 43 -9.66 -3.72 -10.32
CA MET A 43 -9.68 -3.48 -8.87
C MET A 43 -8.64 -4.35 -8.15
N CYS A 44 -8.03 -3.79 -7.11
CA CYS A 44 -7.03 -4.48 -6.32
C CYS A 44 -7.64 -5.47 -5.33
N LEU A 45 -6.81 -6.39 -4.81
CA LEU A 45 -7.25 -7.38 -3.83
C LEU A 45 -7.81 -6.75 -2.54
N LYS A 46 -7.32 -5.54 -2.18
CA LYS A 46 -7.81 -4.79 -1.01
C LYS A 46 -9.30 -4.44 -1.14
N GLY A 47 -9.70 -3.93 -2.30
CA GLY A 47 -11.10 -3.65 -2.61
C GLY A 47 -11.94 -4.93 -2.67
N LYS A 48 -11.41 -6.00 -3.27
CA LYS A 48 -12.08 -7.33 -3.32
C LYS A 48 -12.24 -7.98 -1.94
N SER A 49 -11.41 -7.59 -0.97
CA SER A 49 -11.47 -8.10 0.42
C SER A 49 -12.31 -7.20 1.34
N ALA A 50 -13.07 -6.24 0.78
CA ALA A 50 -13.98 -5.39 1.55
C ALA A 50 -14.98 -6.16 2.43
N PRO A 51 -15.55 -7.33 2.01
CA PRO A 51 -16.40 -8.13 2.90
C PRO A 51 -15.71 -8.50 4.22
N GLU A 52 -14.44 -8.92 4.18
CA GLU A 52 -13.65 -9.23 5.38
C GLU A 52 -13.40 -8.00 6.25
N LEU A 53 -13.22 -6.82 5.63
CA LEU A 53 -13.02 -5.56 6.35
C LEU A 53 -14.30 -5.09 7.06
N VAL A 54 -15.42 -5.06 6.33
CA VAL A 54 -16.74 -4.59 6.81
C VAL A 54 -17.21 -5.45 7.98
N HIS A 55 -17.12 -6.78 7.82
CA HIS A 55 -17.68 -7.76 8.75
C HIS A 55 -16.64 -8.35 9.71
N SER A 56 -15.45 -7.76 9.80
CA SER A 56 -14.39 -8.21 10.69
C SER A 56 -14.87 -8.15 12.15
N PRO A 57 -14.76 -9.25 12.93
CA PRO A 57 -15.15 -9.25 14.34
C PRO A 57 -14.16 -8.50 15.24
N HIS A 58 -13.01 -8.09 14.71
CA HIS A 58 -11.98 -7.33 15.43
C HIS A 58 -12.22 -5.82 15.42
N ARG A 59 -13.31 -5.36 14.79
CA ARG A 59 -13.65 -3.94 14.73
C ARG A 59 -14.08 -3.42 16.09
N VAL A 60 -13.74 -2.16 16.37
CA VAL A 60 -14.35 -1.41 17.47
C VAL A 60 -15.70 -0.90 16.98
N LEU A 61 -16.77 -1.22 17.72
CA LEU A 61 -18.15 -0.97 17.30
C LEU A 61 -18.91 -0.02 18.24
N HIS A 62 -18.30 0.39 19.35
CA HIS A 62 -18.90 1.26 20.36
C HIS A 62 -17.89 2.31 20.84
N PRO A 63 -18.33 3.52 21.24
CA PRO A 63 -17.47 4.45 21.96
C PRO A 63 -16.92 3.80 23.23
N MET A 64 -15.61 3.98 23.47
CA MET A 64 -14.93 3.41 24.64
C MET A 64 -14.16 4.51 25.39
N ARG A 65 -14.15 4.41 26.72
CA ARG A 65 -13.35 5.24 27.63
C ARG A 65 -12.23 4.41 28.25
N ARG A 66 -11.03 4.98 28.34
CA ARG A 66 -9.90 4.41 29.07
C ARG A 66 -10.16 4.42 30.58
N THR A 67 -9.70 3.38 31.28
CA THR A 67 -9.73 3.35 32.76
C THR A 67 -8.35 3.23 33.40
N THR A 68 -7.31 2.91 32.62
CA THR A 68 -5.91 2.84 33.09
C THR A 68 -5.14 4.13 32.76
N HIS A 69 -3.90 4.25 33.23
CA HIS A 69 -3.06 5.40 32.86
C HIS A 69 -2.57 5.29 31.39
N LYS A 70 -2.22 6.41 30.77
CA LYS A 70 -1.63 6.42 29.41
C LYS A 70 -0.27 5.72 29.43
N GLY A 71 -0.03 4.89 28.40
CA GLY A 71 1.20 4.10 28.27
C GLY A 71 1.12 2.69 28.87
N ALA A 72 0.04 2.33 29.57
CA ALA A 72 -0.22 0.94 29.96
C ALA A 72 -0.44 0.04 28.73
N ASP A 73 -0.01 -1.23 28.81
CA ASP A 73 -0.16 -2.20 27.72
C ASP A 73 -1.64 -2.47 27.37
N ASP A 74 -2.51 -2.45 28.40
CA ASP A 74 -3.96 -2.55 28.28
C ASP A 74 -4.62 -1.22 28.73
N PRO A 75 -5.33 -0.51 27.83
CA PRO A 75 -6.10 0.69 28.17
C PRO A 75 -7.25 0.48 29.16
N GLY A 76 -7.68 -0.76 29.40
CA GLY A 76 -8.84 -1.06 30.25
C GLY A 76 -10.12 -0.42 29.71
N TRP A 77 -10.37 -0.58 28.41
CA TRP A 77 -11.51 0.05 27.74
C TRP A 77 -12.86 -0.34 28.36
N VAL A 78 -13.68 0.66 28.67
CA VAL A 78 -15.09 0.48 29.05
C VAL A 78 -16.01 1.16 28.04
N ARG A 79 -17.12 0.52 27.67
CA ARG A 79 -18.09 1.10 26.73
C ARG A 79 -18.80 2.29 27.36
N ILE A 80 -18.97 3.37 26.59
CA ILE A 80 -19.75 4.57 26.94
C ILE A 80 -20.76 4.89 25.83
N GLY A 81 -21.72 5.77 26.12
CA GLY A 81 -22.70 6.23 25.12
C GLY A 81 -22.11 7.26 24.15
N TRP A 82 -22.70 7.40 22.96
CA TRP A 82 -22.27 8.43 21.99
C TRP A 82 -22.47 9.85 22.50
N ASP A 83 -23.62 10.16 23.11
CA ASP A 83 -23.86 11.50 23.63
C ASP A 83 -22.92 11.81 24.79
N GLU A 84 -22.72 10.85 25.70
CA GLU A 84 -21.72 10.96 26.78
C GLU A 84 -20.31 11.24 26.23
N ALA A 85 -19.88 10.50 25.20
CA ALA A 85 -18.57 10.71 24.57
C ALA A 85 -18.47 12.10 23.92
N LEU A 86 -19.47 12.50 23.13
CA LEU A 86 -19.46 13.76 22.39
C LEU A 86 -19.56 14.98 23.33
N ASP A 87 -20.34 14.88 24.40
CA ASP A 87 -20.47 15.94 25.41
C ASP A 87 -19.17 16.12 26.18
N GLU A 88 -18.53 15.02 26.60
CA GLU A 88 -17.22 15.07 27.27
C GLU A 88 -16.14 15.67 26.36
N ILE A 89 -16.09 15.24 25.10
CA ILE A 89 -15.16 15.76 24.10
C ILE A 89 -15.39 17.26 23.89
N ALA A 90 -16.64 17.68 23.63
CA ALA A 90 -16.96 19.08 23.39
C ALA A 90 -16.61 19.96 24.60
N ALA A 91 -16.94 19.52 25.82
CA ALA A 91 -16.60 20.24 27.04
C ALA A 91 -15.07 20.39 27.22
N LYS A 92 -14.30 19.32 26.99
CA LYS A 92 -12.83 19.35 27.06
C LYS A 92 -12.22 20.27 26.00
N LEU A 93 -12.69 20.19 24.75
CA LEU A 93 -12.22 21.06 23.67
C LEU A 93 -12.56 22.53 23.94
N ASP A 94 -13.75 22.84 24.45
CA ASP A 94 -14.12 24.22 24.78
C ASP A 94 -13.30 24.78 25.95
N THR A 95 -13.08 23.97 26.98
CA THR A 95 -12.24 24.33 28.13
C THR A 95 -10.82 24.66 27.70
N LEU A 96 -10.19 23.78 26.91
CA LEU A 96 -8.84 23.99 26.39
C LEU A 96 -8.77 25.25 25.51
N ARG A 97 -9.77 25.47 24.65
CA ARG A 97 -9.85 26.66 23.79
C ARG A 97 -9.92 27.94 24.63
N ARG A 98 -10.74 27.96 25.69
CA ARG A 98 -10.92 29.12 26.57
C ARG A 98 -9.70 29.41 27.43
N GLU A 99 -9.07 28.37 27.99
CA GLU A 99 -8.00 28.53 28.99
C GLU A 99 -6.60 28.65 28.37
N HIS A 100 -6.38 28.04 27.20
CA HIS A 100 -5.05 27.91 26.59
C HIS A 100 -4.99 28.32 25.11
N GLY A 101 -6.13 28.69 24.50
CA GLY A 101 -6.22 28.94 23.07
C GLY A 101 -6.46 27.67 22.26
N ALA A 102 -7.07 27.82 21.09
CA ALA A 102 -7.38 26.69 20.19
C ALA A 102 -6.11 25.96 19.70
N GLU A 103 -4.98 26.66 19.64
CA GLU A 103 -3.68 26.10 19.26
C GLU A 103 -3.16 25.03 20.24
N ALA A 104 -3.65 25.00 21.49
CA ALA A 104 -3.28 23.98 22.46
C ALA A 104 -3.84 22.58 22.10
N VAL A 105 -4.72 22.49 21.10
CA VAL A 105 -5.25 21.23 20.55
C VAL A 105 -4.67 21.00 19.16
N ALA A 106 -3.95 19.89 19.00
CA ALA A 106 -3.53 19.41 17.70
C ALA A 106 -4.54 18.39 17.15
N PHE A 107 -4.64 18.31 15.83
CA PHE A 107 -5.51 17.37 15.14
C PHE A 107 -4.67 16.47 14.23
N GLY A 108 -4.71 15.16 14.47
CA GLY A 108 -4.07 14.19 13.59
C GLY A 108 -5.05 13.74 12.53
N VAL A 109 -4.75 13.91 11.24
CA VAL A 109 -5.65 13.46 10.16
C VAL A 109 -4.90 12.54 9.20
N THR A 110 -5.46 11.37 8.93
CA THR A 110 -4.86 10.40 8.01
C THR A 110 -5.00 10.84 6.53
N THR A 111 -4.12 10.35 5.66
CA THR A 111 -4.09 10.75 4.24
C THR A 111 -5.29 10.21 3.45
N PRO A 112 -5.87 10.95 2.48
CA PRO A 112 -6.98 10.46 1.67
C PRO A 112 -6.45 9.59 0.52
N SER A 113 -5.12 9.47 0.39
CA SER A 113 -4.45 8.73 -0.67
C SER A 113 -4.39 7.22 -0.38
N GLY A 114 -4.62 6.82 0.87
CA GLY A 114 -4.58 5.43 1.32
C GLY A 114 -5.60 5.09 2.40
N THR A 115 -6.62 5.94 2.60
CA THR A 115 -7.72 5.70 3.54
C THR A 115 -9.05 6.28 3.04
N PRO A 116 -10.19 5.81 3.58
CA PRO A 116 -11.52 6.36 3.32
C PRO A 116 -11.75 7.80 3.81
N MET A 117 -10.74 8.46 4.42
CA MET A 117 -10.80 9.86 4.85
C MET A 117 -11.17 10.81 3.71
N SER A 118 -10.97 10.39 2.44
CA SER A 118 -11.37 11.18 1.27
C SER A 118 -12.87 11.55 1.23
N ASP A 119 -13.73 10.81 1.94
CA ASP A 119 -15.17 11.13 2.02
C ASP A 119 -15.47 12.26 3.02
N SER A 120 -14.55 12.52 3.96
CA SER A 120 -14.80 13.38 5.13
C SER A 120 -13.79 14.52 5.27
N ILE A 121 -12.68 14.50 4.53
CA ILE A 121 -11.53 15.39 4.76
C ILE A 121 -11.91 16.87 4.77
N ASP A 122 -12.73 17.32 3.80
CA ASP A 122 -13.13 18.72 3.73
C ASP A 122 -13.94 19.14 4.97
N TRP A 123 -14.78 18.25 5.49
CA TRP A 123 -15.58 18.51 6.70
C TRP A 123 -14.75 18.49 7.98
N VAL A 124 -13.76 17.59 8.05
CA VAL A 124 -12.81 17.52 9.16
C VAL A 124 -11.93 18.78 9.19
N GLU A 125 -11.36 19.19 8.07
CA GLU A 125 -10.55 20.42 8.00
C GLU A 125 -11.39 21.67 8.31
N ARG A 126 -12.62 21.75 7.79
CA ARG A 126 -13.57 22.80 8.14
C ARG A 126 -13.76 22.87 9.65
N PHE A 127 -13.96 21.74 10.31
CA PHE A 127 -14.21 21.69 11.76
C PHE A 127 -13.00 22.22 12.53
N ILE A 128 -11.81 21.79 12.15
CA ILE A 128 -10.57 22.16 12.83
C ILE A 128 -10.29 23.67 12.69
N TRP A 129 -10.42 24.20 11.48
CA TRP A 129 -10.17 25.62 11.23
C TRP A 129 -11.28 26.53 11.79
N SER A 130 -12.53 26.08 11.81
CA SER A 130 -13.62 26.79 12.50
C SER A 130 -13.49 26.74 14.03
N TYR A 131 -12.99 25.64 14.59
CA TYR A 131 -12.62 25.56 16.01
C TYR A 131 -11.49 26.55 16.35
N GLY A 132 -10.63 26.83 15.38
CA GLY A 132 -9.59 27.85 15.45
C GLY A 132 -8.18 27.31 15.64
N SER A 133 -7.98 25.99 15.53
CA SER A 133 -6.64 25.41 15.66
C SER A 133 -5.88 25.51 14.33
N PRO A 134 -4.64 26.03 14.32
CA PRO A 134 -3.77 26.01 13.15
C PRO A 134 -3.00 24.68 13.00
N ASN A 135 -3.21 23.72 13.93
CA ASN A 135 -2.32 22.57 14.13
C ASN A 135 -2.91 21.26 13.61
N ILE A 136 -2.97 21.12 12.28
CA ILE A 136 -3.34 19.84 11.63
C ILE A 136 -2.07 19.07 11.31
N CYS A 137 -1.77 18.02 12.06
CA CYS A 137 -0.72 17.07 11.72
C CYS A 137 -1.24 16.08 10.68
N TYR A 138 -0.74 16.22 9.46
CA TYR A 138 -1.05 15.33 8.35
C TYR A 138 0.05 14.29 8.15
N ALA A 139 0.07 13.66 6.96
CA ALA A 139 1.23 12.94 6.44
C ALA A 139 1.97 13.75 5.37
N THR A 140 1.78 15.07 5.30
CA THR A 140 2.22 15.94 4.20
C THR A 140 3.72 15.86 3.96
N GLU A 141 4.50 15.89 5.04
CA GLU A 141 5.96 15.80 5.08
C GLU A 141 6.51 14.46 4.55
N ILE A 142 5.71 13.39 4.59
CA ILE A 142 6.08 12.06 4.10
C ILE A 142 5.21 11.59 2.93
N CYS A 143 4.36 12.45 2.35
CA CYS A 143 3.42 12.03 1.31
C CYS A 143 3.38 13.01 0.13
N ASN A 144 2.59 14.08 0.23
CA ASN A 144 2.11 14.81 -0.94
C ASN A 144 2.78 16.18 -1.15
N TRP A 145 3.50 16.72 -0.17
CA TRP A 145 4.13 18.05 -0.28
C TRP A 145 4.93 18.23 -1.58
N HIS A 146 5.82 17.29 -1.89
CA HIS A 146 6.69 17.34 -3.04
C HIS A 146 5.88 17.44 -4.35
N LYS A 147 4.90 16.55 -4.50
CA LYS A 147 4.04 16.48 -5.70
C LYS A 147 3.13 17.70 -5.86
N ASP A 148 2.54 18.16 -4.76
CA ASP A 148 1.45 19.14 -4.79
C ASP A 148 1.95 20.59 -4.65
N VAL A 149 3.03 20.82 -3.91
CA VAL A 149 3.50 22.17 -3.56
C VAL A 149 4.89 22.47 -4.11
N ALA A 150 5.84 21.53 -4.02
CA ALA A 150 7.19 21.81 -4.51
C ALA A 150 7.21 22.01 -6.04
N HIS A 151 6.41 21.24 -6.79
CA HIS A 151 6.18 21.47 -8.22
C HIS A 151 5.59 22.87 -8.52
N ALA A 152 4.77 23.42 -7.61
CA ALA A 152 4.15 24.73 -7.78
C ALA A 152 5.15 25.88 -7.70
N PHE A 153 6.34 25.69 -7.12
CA PHE A 153 7.43 26.68 -7.23
C PHE A 153 7.96 26.84 -8.65
N THR A 154 7.69 25.88 -9.55
CA THR A 154 8.13 25.89 -10.95
C THR A 154 6.97 26.27 -11.88
N PHE A 155 5.84 25.56 -11.81
CA PHE A 155 4.71 25.77 -12.74
C PHE A 155 3.53 26.56 -12.15
N GLY A 156 3.55 26.93 -10.87
CA GLY A 156 2.42 27.58 -10.19
C GLY A 156 1.27 26.63 -9.83
N CYS A 157 1.44 25.33 -10.07
CA CYS A 157 0.47 24.29 -9.78
C CYS A 157 1.15 23.03 -9.26
N GLY A 158 0.43 22.22 -8.49
CA GLY A 158 0.88 20.85 -8.21
C GLY A 158 0.91 20.02 -9.50
N MET A 159 1.71 18.96 -9.54
CA MET A 159 1.90 18.16 -10.75
C MET A 159 0.55 17.70 -11.34
N PRO A 160 0.21 18.12 -12.58
CA PRO A 160 -1.08 17.78 -13.20
C PRO A 160 -1.19 16.29 -13.56
N VAL A 161 -2.39 15.88 -14.00
CA VAL A 161 -2.65 14.48 -14.37
C VAL A 161 -1.88 14.11 -15.63
N ALA A 162 -1.12 13.01 -15.60
CA ALA A 162 -0.36 12.52 -16.75
C ALA A 162 -1.28 11.76 -17.73
N ASP A 163 -1.38 12.23 -18.98
CA ASP A 163 -2.18 11.59 -20.02
C ASP A 163 -1.44 10.43 -20.69
N TYR A 164 -1.26 9.33 -19.96
CA TYR A 164 -0.47 8.18 -20.41
C TYR A 164 -1.00 7.51 -21.68
N ARG A 165 -2.32 7.57 -21.93
CA ARG A 165 -2.94 6.86 -23.08
C ARG A 165 -2.50 7.44 -24.42
N HIS A 166 -2.20 8.74 -24.46
CA HIS A 166 -1.87 9.47 -25.68
C HIS A 166 -0.40 9.91 -25.73
N ALA A 167 0.41 9.49 -24.76
CA ALA A 167 1.82 9.85 -24.66
C ALA A 167 2.68 9.17 -25.72
N GLU A 168 3.74 9.85 -26.14
CA GLU A 168 4.84 9.25 -26.92
C GLU A 168 5.95 8.75 -26.00
N VAL A 169 6.13 9.41 -24.85
CA VAL A 169 7.06 9.02 -23.80
C VAL A 169 6.35 9.08 -22.45
N ILE A 170 6.46 7.99 -21.70
CA ILE A 170 6.01 7.88 -20.33
C ILE A 170 7.23 7.90 -19.43
N LEU A 171 7.31 8.86 -18.51
CA LEU A 171 8.38 8.98 -17.52
C LEU A 171 7.85 8.73 -16.10
N LEU A 172 8.26 7.62 -15.50
CA LEU A 172 7.91 7.28 -14.12
C LEU A 172 9.12 7.48 -13.23
N TRP A 173 9.02 8.37 -12.25
CA TRP A 173 10.14 8.70 -11.36
C TRP A 173 9.77 8.46 -9.89
N GLY A 174 10.40 7.48 -9.24
CA GLY A 174 10.12 7.15 -7.85
C GLY A 174 8.64 6.79 -7.58
N THR A 175 7.97 6.19 -8.57
CA THR A 175 6.56 5.78 -8.49
C THR A 175 6.35 4.41 -9.12
N ASN A 176 5.43 3.62 -8.55
CA ASN A 176 5.10 2.27 -9.02
C ASN A 176 3.57 2.07 -9.14
N PRO A 177 2.94 2.62 -10.19
CA PRO A 177 1.49 2.56 -10.39
C PRO A 177 0.89 1.14 -10.37
N ALA A 178 1.65 0.11 -10.78
CA ALA A 178 1.19 -1.27 -10.77
C ALA A 178 0.77 -1.75 -9.36
N ASN A 179 1.40 -1.21 -8.31
CA ASN A 179 1.10 -1.54 -6.92
C ASN A 179 0.30 -0.45 -6.20
N THR A 180 0.38 0.82 -6.64
CA THR A 180 -0.16 1.97 -5.90
C THR A 180 -1.32 2.70 -6.57
N TRP A 181 -1.55 2.53 -7.88
CA TRP A 181 -2.62 3.23 -8.61
C TRP A 181 -3.03 2.48 -9.89
N LEU A 182 -3.99 1.55 -9.77
CA LEU A 182 -4.35 0.66 -10.89
C LEU A 182 -4.93 1.38 -12.11
N ALA A 183 -5.69 2.46 -11.92
CA ALA A 183 -6.20 3.24 -13.04
C ALA A 183 -5.06 3.84 -13.90
N GLN A 184 -3.98 4.31 -13.25
CA GLN A 184 -2.78 4.75 -13.98
C GLN A 184 -2.05 3.57 -14.63
N ALA A 185 -1.95 2.42 -13.97
CA ALA A 185 -1.34 1.23 -14.57
C ALA A 185 -2.06 0.77 -15.85
N ASP A 186 -3.40 0.83 -15.86
CA ASP A 186 -4.21 0.57 -17.07
C ASP A 186 -3.95 1.61 -18.18
N ALA A 187 -3.89 2.89 -17.83
CA ALA A 187 -3.59 3.97 -18.78
C ALA A 187 -2.18 3.85 -19.37
N ILE A 188 -1.17 3.51 -18.56
CA ILE A 188 0.22 3.25 -18.99
C ILE A 188 0.24 2.06 -19.94
N ALA A 189 -0.43 0.95 -19.59
CA ALA A 189 -0.54 -0.21 -20.46
C ALA A 189 -1.16 0.13 -21.82
N ALA A 190 -2.19 0.99 -21.85
CA ALA A 190 -2.77 1.48 -23.09
C ALA A 190 -1.79 2.35 -23.90
N GLY A 191 -1.08 3.29 -23.26
CA GLY A 191 -0.04 4.09 -23.91
C GLY A 191 1.06 3.23 -24.53
N ARG A 192 1.54 2.20 -23.81
CA ARG A 192 2.53 1.23 -24.32
C ARG A 192 2.03 0.48 -25.54
N ARG A 193 0.77 0.04 -25.55
CA ARG A 193 0.17 -0.60 -26.75
C ARG A 193 0.07 0.36 -27.94
N ASN A 194 -0.07 1.65 -27.67
CA ASN A 194 -0.08 2.70 -28.69
C ASN A 194 1.34 3.13 -29.14
N GLY A 195 2.38 2.47 -28.63
CA GLY A 195 3.78 2.71 -29.04
C GLY A 195 4.57 3.66 -28.15
N ALA A 196 4.01 4.14 -27.03
CA ALA A 196 4.71 5.03 -26.10
C ALA A 196 6.00 4.38 -25.57
N LYS A 197 7.12 5.11 -25.57
CA LYS A 197 8.38 4.71 -24.91
C LYS A 197 8.29 4.88 -23.40
N LEU A 198 9.01 4.08 -22.63
CA LEU A 198 8.94 4.07 -21.16
C LEU A 198 10.32 4.30 -20.55
N ILE A 199 10.40 5.35 -19.72
CA ILE A 199 11.55 5.64 -18.86
C ILE A 199 11.12 5.41 -17.42
N VAL A 200 11.90 4.66 -16.66
CA VAL A 200 11.66 4.44 -15.22
C VAL A 200 12.91 4.79 -14.44
N ALA A 201 12.80 5.78 -13.55
CA ALA A 201 13.82 6.09 -12.55
C ALA A 201 13.39 5.50 -11.20
N ASP A 202 13.97 4.35 -10.85
CA ASP A 202 13.68 3.62 -9.61
C ASP A 202 14.90 2.74 -9.27
N PRO A 203 15.39 2.70 -8.02
CA PRO A 203 16.42 1.74 -7.61
C PRO A 203 15.97 0.27 -7.76
N ARG A 204 14.65 0.02 -7.80
CA ARG A 204 14.06 -1.32 -7.78
C ARG A 204 13.80 -1.86 -9.19
N PRO A 205 14.02 -3.16 -9.41
CA PRO A 205 13.60 -3.84 -10.64
C PRO A 205 12.08 -4.13 -10.59
N THR A 206 11.26 -3.08 -10.49
CA THR A 206 9.79 -3.20 -10.59
C THR A 206 9.39 -3.77 -11.95
N ALA A 207 8.17 -4.27 -12.11
CA ALA A 207 7.72 -4.81 -13.40
C ALA A 207 7.83 -3.77 -14.53
N LEU A 208 7.41 -2.53 -14.26
CA LEU A 208 7.53 -1.43 -15.22
C LEU A 208 8.99 -1.06 -15.49
N ALA A 209 9.88 -1.13 -14.50
CA ALA A 209 11.31 -0.90 -14.69
C ALA A 209 11.97 -1.97 -15.58
N ARG A 210 11.63 -3.26 -15.38
CA ARG A 210 12.14 -4.37 -16.20
C ARG A 210 11.68 -4.32 -17.65
N GLU A 211 10.52 -3.71 -17.91
CA GLU A 211 9.94 -3.54 -19.25
C GLU A 211 10.23 -2.16 -19.89
N ALA A 212 10.99 -1.31 -19.18
CA ALA A 212 11.29 0.05 -19.64
C ALA A 212 12.28 0.05 -20.82
N ASP A 213 12.11 0.99 -21.74
CA ASP A 213 13.13 1.27 -22.77
C ASP A 213 14.40 1.84 -22.13
N VAL A 214 14.26 2.61 -21.03
CA VAL A 214 15.38 3.09 -20.21
C VAL A 214 15.05 2.93 -18.73
N TRP A 215 15.80 2.08 -18.03
CA TRP A 215 15.76 1.96 -16.58
C TRP A 215 16.94 2.70 -15.94
N LEU A 216 16.64 3.82 -15.26
CA LEU A 216 17.61 4.61 -14.52
C LEU A 216 17.64 4.11 -13.07
N ARG A 217 18.63 3.26 -12.78
CA ARG A 217 18.86 2.63 -11.45
C ARG A 217 19.44 3.60 -10.43
N VAL A 218 18.71 4.68 -10.17
CA VAL A 218 19.16 5.78 -9.31
C VAL A 218 19.34 5.34 -7.86
N ARG A 219 20.48 5.68 -7.25
CA ARG A 219 20.70 5.53 -5.81
C ARG A 219 19.69 6.39 -5.04
N PRO A 220 19.01 5.86 -4.00
CA PRO A 220 17.99 6.61 -3.27
C PRO A 220 18.48 7.97 -2.78
N GLY A 221 17.73 9.03 -3.09
CA GLY A 221 18.01 10.40 -2.63
C GLY A 221 19.01 11.15 -3.49
N THR A 222 19.41 10.59 -4.64
CA THR A 222 20.37 11.21 -5.58
C THR A 222 19.71 11.69 -6.88
N ASP A 223 18.38 11.63 -6.93
CA ASP A 223 17.53 11.95 -8.08
C ASP A 223 17.74 13.37 -8.63
N ALA A 224 18.01 14.36 -7.77
CA ALA A 224 18.31 15.72 -8.23
C ALA A 224 19.56 15.76 -9.13
N ALA A 225 20.62 15.04 -8.76
CA ALA A 225 21.84 14.97 -9.56
C ALA A 225 21.59 14.30 -10.92
N LEU A 226 20.74 13.26 -10.94
CA LEU A 226 20.32 12.62 -12.18
C LEU A 226 19.52 13.58 -13.07
N ALA A 227 18.52 14.27 -12.52
CA ALA A 227 17.71 15.24 -13.27
C ALA A 227 18.55 16.40 -13.80
N MET A 228 19.48 16.92 -13.00
CA MET A 228 20.42 17.99 -13.39
C MET A 228 21.39 17.51 -14.48
N GLY A 229 21.86 16.27 -14.42
CA GLY A 229 22.70 15.67 -15.47
C GLY A 229 21.98 15.53 -16.80
N ILE A 230 20.72 15.07 -16.79
CA ILE A 230 19.88 14.98 -18.00
C ILE A 230 19.61 16.38 -18.55
N ALA A 231 19.27 17.36 -17.69
CA ALA A 231 19.01 18.74 -18.09
C ALA A 231 20.25 19.39 -18.72
N ARG A 232 21.42 19.21 -18.11
CA ARG A 232 22.72 19.64 -18.65
C ARG A 232 22.91 19.09 -20.06
N ARG A 233 22.68 17.79 -20.23
CA ARG A 233 22.89 17.12 -21.50
C ARG A 233 21.98 17.65 -22.61
N ILE A 234 20.70 17.91 -22.28
CA ILE A 234 19.71 18.52 -23.18
C ILE A 234 20.10 19.95 -23.55
N ILE A 235 20.62 20.73 -22.60
CA ILE A 235 21.06 22.12 -22.86
C ILE A 235 22.31 22.14 -23.75
N ASP A 236 23.30 21.30 -23.45
CA ASP A 236 24.56 21.21 -24.20
C ASP A 236 24.33 20.80 -25.67
N SER A 237 23.35 19.94 -25.95
CA SER A 237 22.94 19.58 -27.32
C SER A 237 22.01 20.59 -27.99
N ARG A 238 21.55 21.63 -27.26
CA ARG A 238 20.42 22.48 -27.66
C ARG A 238 19.15 21.67 -28.00
N GLY A 239 18.94 20.58 -27.29
CA GLY A 239 17.79 19.67 -27.44
C GLY A 239 16.55 20.08 -26.63
N TYR A 240 16.45 21.32 -26.15
CA TYR A 240 15.27 21.82 -25.44
C TYR A 240 14.30 22.55 -26.40
N ASP A 241 13.05 22.76 -25.99
CA ASP A 241 12.08 23.54 -26.76
C ASP A 241 12.38 25.03 -26.59
N ASP A 242 13.23 25.54 -27.47
CA ASP A 242 13.73 26.92 -27.41
C ASP A 242 12.60 27.97 -27.45
N ALA A 243 11.57 27.73 -28.26
CA ALA A 243 10.42 28.61 -28.36
C ALA A 243 9.62 28.64 -27.03
N PHE A 244 9.39 27.48 -26.42
CA PHE A 244 8.74 27.42 -25.10
C PHE A 244 9.60 28.07 -24.02
N VAL A 245 10.90 27.76 -23.98
CA VAL A 245 11.85 28.31 -23.00
C VAL A 245 11.85 29.84 -23.04
N ARG A 246 11.93 30.45 -24.22
CA ARG A 246 11.91 31.91 -24.39
C ARG A 246 10.56 32.54 -24.05
N ALA A 247 9.47 31.94 -24.54
CA ALA A 247 8.14 32.56 -24.48
C ALA A 247 7.41 32.32 -23.15
N TRP A 248 7.61 31.18 -22.49
CA TRP A 248 6.76 30.72 -21.39
C TRP A 248 7.50 30.41 -20.09
N THR A 249 8.82 30.47 -20.08
CA THR A 249 9.61 30.42 -18.86
C THR A 249 10.19 31.80 -18.53
N ASN A 250 10.72 31.95 -17.32
CA ASN A 250 11.44 33.16 -16.92
C ASN A 250 12.91 33.17 -17.36
N ALA A 251 13.34 32.21 -18.19
CA ALA A 251 14.67 32.09 -18.76
C ALA A 251 15.29 33.41 -19.28
N PRO A 252 14.57 34.29 -19.99
CA PRO A 252 15.17 35.51 -20.54
C PRO A 252 15.17 36.71 -19.59
N LEU A 253 14.51 36.61 -18.42
CA LEU A 253 14.48 37.71 -17.46
C LEU A 253 15.89 37.93 -16.89
N LEU A 254 16.31 39.19 -16.84
CA LEU A 254 17.63 39.55 -16.35
C LEU A 254 17.68 39.47 -14.82
N VAL A 255 18.63 38.68 -14.30
CA VAL A 255 18.96 38.55 -12.89
C VAL A 255 20.17 39.45 -12.60
N ARG A 256 20.06 40.29 -11.58
CA ARG A 256 21.15 41.17 -11.14
C ARG A 256 22.20 40.38 -10.38
N ARG A 257 23.48 40.59 -10.68
CA ARG A 257 24.59 39.87 -10.02
C ARG A 257 24.91 40.36 -8.62
N ASP A 258 24.49 41.56 -8.26
CA ASP A 258 24.76 42.17 -6.95
C ASP A 258 23.89 41.56 -5.84
N ASN A 259 22.66 41.15 -6.15
CA ASN A 259 21.71 40.66 -5.14
C ASN A 259 20.86 39.46 -5.58
N GLY A 260 20.94 39.02 -6.83
CA GLY A 260 20.17 37.88 -7.36
C GLY A 260 18.68 38.16 -7.62
N HIS A 261 18.20 39.39 -7.45
CA HIS A 261 16.83 39.75 -7.83
C HIS A 261 16.72 39.96 -9.34
N PHE A 262 15.52 39.80 -9.89
CA PHE A 262 15.25 40.21 -11.25
C PHE A 262 15.39 41.73 -11.38
N LEU A 263 16.06 42.17 -12.44
CA LEU A 263 16.13 43.57 -12.84
C LEU A 263 14.73 44.03 -13.27
N ARG A 264 14.27 45.14 -12.70
CA ARG A 264 12.99 45.77 -13.03
C ARG A 264 13.21 47.20 -13.51
N GLU A 265 12.19 47.77 -14.15
CA GLU A 265 12.24 49.15 -14.65
C GLU A 265 12.65 50.16 -13.59
N ARG A 266 12.15 50.03 -12.35
CA ARG A 266 12.46 50.97 -11.26
C ARG A 266 13.88 50.84 -10.72
N ASP A 267 14.60 49.76 -11.05
CA ASP A 267 16.03 49.64 -10.77
C ASP A 267 16.86 50.49 -11.76
N ILE A 268 16.31 50.83 -12.93
CA ILE A 268 16.94 51.63 -13.98
C ILE A 268 16.52 53.10 -13.86
N ASP A 269 15.21 53.36 -13.78
CA ASP A 269 14.63 54.68 -13.51
C ASP A 269 13.65 54.59 -12.33
N PRO A 270 14.03 55.06 -11.13
CA PRO A 270 13.16 55.04 -9.94
C PRO A 270 11.81 55.75 -10.12
N ARG A 271 11.67 56.60 -11.15
CA ARG A 271 10.42 57.32 -11.47
C ARG A 271 9.52 56.57 -12.44
N ALA A 272 9.91 55.38 -12.91
CA ALA A 272 9.09 54.59 -13.84
C ALA A 272 7.70 54.31 -13.27
N HIS A 273 6.67 54.60 -14.08
CA HIS A 273 5.27 54.44 -13.69
C HIS A 273 4.90 52.97 -13.44
N SER A 274 5.48 52.06 -14.21
CA SER A 274 5.41 50.60 -14.03
C SER A 274 6.66 50.05 -13.32
N ASN A 275 6.68 48.75 -13.05
CA ASN A 275 7.83 48.04 -12.49
C ASN A 275 8.01 46.66 -13.13
N ARG A 276 7.96 46.62 -14.46
CA ARG A 276 8.03 45.39 -15.26
C ARG A 276 9.42 44.77 -15.17
N TYR A 277 9.49 43.46 -15.43
CA TYR A 277 10.75 42.73 -15.55
C TYR A 277 11.51 43.18 -16.81
N VAL A 278 12.83 43.17 -16.75
CA VAL A 278 13.69 43.59 -17.87
C VAL A 278 14.31 42.36 -18.55
N ILE A 279 14.35 42.39 -19.88
CA ILE A 279 15.00 41.39 -20.74
C ILE A 279 16.13 42.05 -21.54
N TRP A 280 16.99 41.23 -22.16
CA TRP A 280 17.94 41.70 -23.15
C TRP A 280 17.52 41.29 -24.55
N ASN A 281 17.35 42.27 -25.44
CA ASN A 281 17.08 42.03 -26.86
C ASN A 281 18.42 41.87 -27.59
N ALA A 282 18.74 40.63 -27.96
CA ALA A 282 19.99 40.27 -28.63
C ALA A 282 20.10 40.88 -30.04
N THR A 283 19.00 40.94 -30.78
CA THR A 283 18.94 41.49 -32.15
C THR A 283 19.20 42.99 -32.16
N ARG A 284 18.65 43.70 -31.18
CA ARG A 284 18.76 45.17 -31.07
C ARG A 284 19.91 45.63 -30.17
N GLY A 285 20.55 44.70 -29.45
CA GLY A 285 21.66 44.98 -28.55
C GLY A 285 21.31 45.91 -27.39
N ARG A 286 20.12 45.79 -26.79
CA ARG A 286 19.66 46.67 -25.71
C ARG A 286 18.74 45.96 -24.70
N ALA A 287 18.62 46.53 -23.51
CA ALA A 287 17.63 46.11 -22.52
C ALA A 287 16.23 46.67 -22.86
N GLU A 288 15.19 45.87 -22.64
CA GLU A 288 13.78 46.26 -22.87
C GLU A 288 12.91 45.76 -21.69
N ALA A 289 11.81 46.48 -21.40
CA ALA A 289 10.86 46.11 -20.36
C ALA A 289 9.79 45.16 -20.92
N LEU A 290 9.60 44.01 -20.26
CA LEU A 290 8.70 42.94 -20.69
C LEU A 290 7.27 43.44 -20.89
N GLY A 291 6.75 43.32 -22.10
CA GLY A 291 5.39 43.73 -22.49
C GLY A 291 5.30 45.13 -23.13
N GLU A 292 6.37 45.92 -23.18
CA GLU A 292 6.40 47.18 -23.97
C GLU A 292 6.75 46.95 -25.45
N GLU A 293 7.16 45.73 -25.80
CA GLU A 293 7.88 45.50 -27.04
C GLU A 293 6.93 45.15 -28.19
N ALA A 294 6.35 46.17 -28.84
CA ALA A 294 5.46 45.97 -30.00
C ALA A 294 6.10 45.16 -31.17
N HIS A 295 7.42 44.97 -31.16
CA HIS A 295 8.19 44.30 -32.23
C HIS A 295 9.23 43.29 -31.72
N THR A 296 9.23 42.90 -30.43
CA THR A 296 10.19 41.89 -29.93
C THR A 296 9.51 40.53 -29.90
N THR A 297 10.14 39.57 -30.57
CA THR A 297 9.70 38.18 -30.62
C THR A 297 10.50 37.32 -29.62
N PRO A 298 10.04 36.11 -29.25
CA PRO A 298 10.82 35.22 -28.38
C PRO A 298 12.25 34.96 -28.88
N ASP A 299 12.48 34.93 -30.20
CA ASP A 299 13.79 34.70 -30.81
C ASP A 299 14.79 35.84 -30.54
N ASP A 300 14.30 37.06 -30.27
CA ASP A 300 15.12 38.21 -29.94
C ASP A 300 15.64 38.19 -28.50
N LEU A 301 15.06 37.37 -27.61
CA LEU A 301 15.35 37.40 -26.18
C LEU A 301 16.66 36.67 -25.84
N ALA A 302 17.64 37.29 -25.19
CA ALA A 302 18.86 36.57 -24.85
C ALA A 302 18.64 35.52 -23.74
N LEU A 303 19.22 34.32 -23.93
CA LEU A 303 19.27 33.26 -22.91
C LEU A 303 20.66 33.12 -22.25
N ASP A 304 21.67 33.78 -22.79
CA ASP A 304 23.03 33.78 -22.25
C ASP A 304 23.64 35.18 -22.40
N GLY A 305 24.81 35.39 -21.81
CA GLY A 305 25.58 36.62 -21.84
C GLY A 305 25.54 37.39 -20.52
N LEU A 306 26.56 38.24 -20.36
CA LEU A 306 26.68 39.18 -19.26
C LEU A 306 26.48 40.59 -19.81
N TYR A 307 25.50 41.29 -19.27
CA TYR A 307 25.08 42.61 -19.74
C TYR A 307 25.23 43.64 -18.62
N THR A 308 25.51 44.89 -19.00
CA THR A 308 25.46 46.02 -18.07
C THR A 308 24.29 46.90 -18.47
N VAL A 309 23.31 47.04 -17.59
CA VAL A 309 22.13 47.87 -17.82
C VAL A 309 22.15 49.00 -16.81
N ALA A 310 22.24 50.24 -17.30
CA ALA A 310 22.65 51.41 -16.51
C ALA A 310 23.97 51.15 -15.76
N THR A 311 23.92 50.87 -14.46
CA THR A 311 25.09 50.58 -13.61
C THR A 311 25.10 49.16 -13.03
N VAL A 312 24.11 48.33 -13.37
CA VAL A 312 23.93 46.99 -12.78
C VAL A 312 24.39 45.92 -13.77
N GLN A 313 25.25 45.00 -13.30
CA GLN A 313 25.60 43.81 -14.07
C GLN A 313 24.50 42.75 -13.92
N CYS A 314 24.05 42.24 -15.06
CA CYS A 314 22.93 41.31 -15.13
C CYS A 314 23.22 40.17 -16.11
N GLU A 315 22.62 39.02 -15.87
CA GLU A 315 22.63 37.86 -16.76
C GLU A 315 21.23 37.26 -16.86
N PRO A 316 20.84 36.61 -17.97
CA PRO A 316 19.54 35.93 -18.05
C PRO A 316 19.41 34.81 -17.00
N ALA A 317 18.22 34.60 -16.47
CA ALA A 317 17.95 33.50 -15.53
C ALA A 317 18.34 32.12 -16.08
N PHE A 318 18.28 31.92 -17.39
CA PHE A 318 18.74 30.69 -18.04
C PHE A 318 20.25 30.48 -17.89
N ALA A 319 21.06 31.54 -17.92
CA ALA A 319 22.50 31.46 -17.66
C ALA A 319 22.77 31.04 -16.20
N CYS A 320 22.00 31.57 -15.24
CA CYS A 320 22.04 31.12 -13.85
C CYS A 320 21.69 29.63 -13.71
N TYR A 321 20.64 29.18 -14.39
CA TYR A 321 20.23 27.78 -14.39
C TYR A 321 21.30 26.88 -15.02
N ARG A 322 21.80 27.22 -16.22
CA ARG A 322 22.88 26.49 -16.91
C ARG A 322 24.11 26.35 -16.02
N ARG A 323 24.55 27.44 -15.38
CA ARG A 323 25.70 27.41 -14.46
C ARG A 323 25.49 26.45 -13.28
N ALA A 324 24.27 26.35 -12.75
CA ALA A 324 23.97 25.40 -11.68
C ALA A 324 24.10 23.93 -12.10
N LEU A 325 24.11 23.66 -13.42
CA LEU A 325 24.23 22.33 -13.99
C LEU A 325 25.69 21.98 -14.36
N ASP A 326 26.62 22.93 -14.36
CA ASP A 326 27.99 22.75 -14.89
C ASP A 326 28.72 21.54 -14.26
N ASP A 327 28.53 21.35 -12.94
CA ASP A 327 29.16 20.28 -12.15
C ASP A 327 28.60 18.87 -12.43
N PHE A 328 27.47 18.74 -13.12
CA PHE A 328 26.79 17.47 -13.34
C PHE A 328 27.20 16.82 -14.67
N THR A 329 28.51 16.66 -14.88
CA THR A 329 29.04 15.87 -16.00
C THR A 329 28.57 14.41 -15.91
N PRO A 330 28.51 13.67 -17.03
CA PRO A 330 28.11 12.27 -17.01
C PRO A 330 28.87 11.41 -15.98
N GLU A 331 30.18 11.62 -15.85
CA GLU A 331 31.05 10.91 -14.90
C GLU A 331 30.70 11.26 -13.45
N ARG A 332 30.40 12.54 -13.18
CA ARG A 332 30.00 12.99 -11.84
C ARG A 332 28.63 12.45 -11.47
N VAL A 333 27.68 12.44 -12.41
CA VAL A 333 26.34 11.89 -12.22
C VAL A 333 26.42 10.39 -11.96
N GLU A 334 27.23 9.65 -12.70
CA GLU A 334 27.45 8.22 -12.45
C GLU A 334 28.02 7.97 -11.04
N ALA A 335 29.03 8.74 -10.63
CA ALA A 335 29.61 8.61 -9.29
C ALA A 335 28.58 8.84 -8.17
N ILE A 336 27.72 9.86 -8.33
CA ILE A 336 26.69 10.21 -7.34
C ILE A 336 25.52 9.23 -7.35
N THR A 337 25.05 8.82 -8.52
CA THR A 337 23.75 8.17 -8.69
C THR A 337 23.84 6.68 -8.99
N GLY A 338 24.98 6.19 -9.49
CA GLY A 338 25.15 4.85 -10.03
C GLY A 338 24.56 4.66 -11.43
N VAL A 339 24.02 5.71 -12.07
CA VAL A 339 23.47 5.63 -13.42
C VAL A 339 24.57 5.88 -14.46
N ALA A 340 24.77 4.91 -15.34
CA ALA A 340 25.79 4.99 -16.38
C ALA A 340 25.51 6.12 -17.40
N PRO A 341 26.57 6.78 -17.95
CA PRO A 341 26.44 7.84 -18.95
C PRO A 341 25.54 7.47 -20.15
N ASP A 342 25.65 6.25 -20.67
CA ASP A 342 24.83 5.79 -21.80
C ASP A 342 23.32 5.76 -21.48
N ALA A 343 22.93 5.39 -20.26
CA ALA A 343 21.52 5.43 -19.85
C ALA A 343 21.01 6.88 -19.73
N LEU A 344 21.86 7.80 -19.26
CA LEU A 344 21.58 9.23 -19.22
C LEU A 344 21.39 9.81 -20.62
N GLU A 345 22.28 9.48 -21.57
CA GLU A 345 22.18 9.89 -22.98
C GLU A 345 20.88 9.40 -23.63
N ARG A 346 20.54 8.12 -23.44
CA ARG A 346 19.28 7.57 -23.96
C ARG A 346 18.05 8.26 -23.36
N ALA A 347 18.07 8.56 -22.06
CA ALA A 347 16.98 9.28 -21.43
C ALA A 347 16.85 10.70 -21.99
N ALA A 348 17.96 11.44 -22.13
CA ALA A 348 17.97 12.77 -22.74
C ALA A 348 17.46 12.75 -24.19
N ALA A 349 17.83 11.74 -24.98
CA ALA A 349 17.36 11.58 -26.35
C ALA A 349 15.86 11.31 -26.47
N LEU A 350 15.27 10.57 -25.52
CA LEU A 350 13.82 10.35 -25.47
C LEU A 350 13.06 11.59 -25.00
N LEU A 351 13.66 12.44 -24.17
CA LEU A 351 13.09 13.70 -23.70
C LEU A 351 13.32 14.85 -24.71
N ALA A 352 13.12 14.56 -25.99
CA ALA A 352 13.28 15.50 -27.09
C ALA A 352 12.17 16.57 -27.11
N PRO A 353 12.43 17.76 -27.65
CA PRO A 353 11.47 18.86 -27.63
C PRO A 353 10.27 18.55 -28.52
N ARG A 354 9.09 19.08 -28.18
CA ARG A 354 7.80 18.83 -28.87
C ARG A 354 7.29 17.38 -28.79
N THR A 355 7.98 16.49 -28.08
CA THR A 355 7.47 15.15 -27.78
C THR A 355 6.34 15.23 -26.75
N ARG A 356 5.28 14.43 -26.92
CA ARG A 356 4.23 14.31 -25.90
C ARG A 356 4.72 13.44 -24.74
N ILE A 357 5.10 14.10 -23.65
CA ILE A 357 5.74 13.47 -22.49
C ILE A 357 4.79 13.53 -21.30
N ALA A 358 4.24 12.37 -20.92
CA ALA A 358 3.46 12.20 -19.71
C ALA A 358 4.37 11.69 -18.59
N TYR A 359 4.57 12.48 -17.54
CA TYR A 359 5.44 12.11 -16.43
C TYR A 359 4.74 12.13 -15.08
N HIS A 360 5.26 11.31 -14.15
CA HIS A 360 4.82 11.32 -12.78
C HIS A 360 5.96 11.03 -11.80
N ALA A 361 6.15 11.95 -10.87
CA ALA A 361 7.06 11.83 -9.73
C ALA A 361 6.29 11.79 -8.41
N TRP A 362 6.65 10.90 -7.47
CA TRP A 362 5.93 10.84 -6.18
C TRP A 362 6.79 10.40 -5.00
N SER A 363 6.26 9.56 -4.09
CA SER A 363 6.85 9.31 -2.78
C SER A 363 8.25 8.69 -2.78
N GLY A 364 8.74 8.16 -3.92
CA GLY A 364 10.12 7.67 -4.05
C GLY A 364 11.17 8.78 -4.15
N VAL A 365 10.79 9.95 -4.70
CA VAL A 365 11.63 11.17 -4.72
C VAL A 365 11.29 12.12 -3.56
N GLY A 366 10.14 11.92 -2.91
CA GLY A 366 9.83 12.47 -1.60
C GLY A 366 10.45 11.64 -0.46
N GLN A 367 10.28 12.09 0.79
CA GLN A 367 10.77 11.38 1.99
C GLN A 367 12.31 11.32 2.11
N HIS A 368 12.98 12.37 1.65
CA HIS A 368 14.43 12.57 1.78
C HIS A 368 14.69 13.96 2.38
N THR A 369 15.89 14.19 2.91
CA THR A 369 16.29 15.51 3.45
C THR A 369 16.53 16.59 2.40
N ASN A 370 16.44 16.25 1.10
CA ASN A 370 16.70 17.13 -0.04
C ASN A 370 15.51 17.18 -1.02
N ALA A 371 14.34 16.69 -0.59
CA ALA A 371 13.25 16.35 -1.49
C ALA A 371 12.62 17.56 -2.21
N THR A 372 12.65 18.77 -1.62
CA THR A 372 12.16 19.97 -2.31
C THR A 372 13.02 20.30 -3.52
N GLN A 373 14.34 20.26 -3.38
CA GLN A 373 15.25 20.57 -4.49
C GLN A 373 15.25 19.48 -5.56
N THR A 374 15.09 18.21 -5.14
CA THR A 374 14.88 17.09 -6.07
C THR A 374 13.67 17.30 -6.97
N GLU A 375 12.51 17.64 -6.39
CA GLU A 375 11.31 17.91 -7.20
C GLU A 375 11.53 19.10 -8.14
N ARG A 376 12.18 20.17 -7.68
CA ARG A 376 12.49 21.32 -8.54
C ARG A 376 13.42 20.95 -9.70
N ALA A 377 14.40 20.09 -9.47
CA ALA A 377 15.29 19.61 -10.52
C ALA A 377 14.52 18.82 -11.60
N ILE A 378 13.58 17.95 -11.18
CA ILE A 378 12.72 17.19 -12.10
C ILE A 378 11.75 18.12 -12.86
N ALA A 379 11.11 19.06 -12.17
CA ALA A 379 10.14 19.98 -12.77
C ALA A 379 10.82 20.94 -13.78
N THR A 380 12.00 21.45 -13.47
CA THR A 380 12.77 22.30 -14.40
C THR A 380 13.32 21.52 -15.60
N LEU A 381 13.73 20.26 -15.40
CA LEU A 381 14.02 19.34 -16.52
C LEU A 381 12.80 19.18 -17.43
N TYR A 382 11.61 18.96 -16.86
CA TYR A 382 10.38 18.83 -17.66
C TYR A 382 10.05 20.13 -18.41
N ALA A 383 10.28 21.30 -17.80
CA ALA A 383 10.05 22.59 -18.43
C ALA A 383 10.88 22.79 -19.72
N LEU A 384 12.09 22.22 -19.80
CA LEU A 384 12.92 22.27 -21.01
C LEU A 384 12.28 21.58 -22.22
N THR A 385 11.35 20.65 -22.01
CA THR A 385 10.73 19.87 -23.10
C THR A 385 9.58 20.60 -23.79
N GLY A 386 9.01 21.63 -23.14
CA GLY A 386 7.79 22.30 -23.59
C GLY A 386 6.52 21.45 -23.51
N ALA A 387 6.59 20.23 -22.96
CA ALA A 387 5.50 19.26 -22.95
C ALA A 387 4.46 19.54 -21.85
N PHE A 388 4.07 20.78 -21.57
CA PHE A 388 3.10 21.10 -20.50
C PHE A 388 1.71 21.39 -21.05
N ASP A 389 0.68 20.85 -20.41
CA ASP A 389 -0.75 21.09 -20.70
C ASP A 389 -1.14 20.83 -22.16
N THR A 390 -0.65 19.72 -22.69
CA THR A 390 -0.97 19.18 -24.03
C THR A 390 -1.35 17.71 -23.94
N ARG A 391 -2.14 17.23 -24.88
CA ARG A 391 -2.65 15.86 -24.97
C ARG A 391 -1.48 14.92 -25.20
N GLY A 392 -1.45 13.84 -24.42
CA GLY A 392 -0.29 12.96 -24.31
C GLY A 392 0.81 13.46 -23.38
N SER A 393 0.60 14.59 -22.70
CA SER A 393 1.50 15.12 -21.67
C SER A 393 0.76 15.29 -20.34
N ASN A 394 1.30 16.04 -19.38
CA ASN A 394 0.57 16.37 -18.15
C ASN A 394 -0.48 17.46 -18.43
N ARG A 395 -1.75 17.18 -18.09
CA ARG A 395 -2.93 18.00 -18.40
C ARG A 395 -3.50 18.68 -17.15
N GLU A 396 -3.75 19.99 -17.24
CA GLU A 396 -4.62 20.68 -16.30
C GLU A 396 -6.07 20.55 -16.76
N PHE A 397 -6.81 19.57 -16.22
CA PHE A 397 -8.23 19.43 -16.56
C PHE A 397 -9.08 20.52 -15.90
N VAL A 398 -10.05 21.05 -16.65
CA VAL A 398 -11.15 21.85 -16.11
C VAL A 398 -11.97 20.94 -15.20
N LYS A 399 -12.33 21.45 -14.02
CA LYS A 399 -13.10 20.73 -12.99
C LYS A 399 -14.55 21.21 -12.99
N GLN A 400 -15.45 20.36 -12.53
CA GLN A 400 -16.84 20.74 -12.27
C GLN A 400 -16.90 21.93 -11.29
N PRO A 401 -17.76 22.95 -11.55
CA PRO A 401 -18.00 24.00 -10.58
C PRO A 401 -18.64 23.41 -9.32
N ALA A 402 -18.12 23.76 -8.14
CA ALA A 402 -18.68 23.34 -6.86
C ALA A 402 -18.38 24.38 -5.79
N ASN A 403 -19.28 24.56 -4.83
CA ASN A 403 -19.01 25.44 -3.70
C ASN A 403 -17.94 24.81 -2.78
N THR A 404 -16.91 25.59 -2.46
CA THR A 404 -15.84 25.15 -1.57
C THR A 404 -16.31 25.24 -0.12
N VAL A 405 -16.27 24.12 0.61
CA VAL A 405 -16.71 24.04 2.01
C VAL A 405 -15.57 24.12 3.02
N SER A 406 -14.32 23.99 2.58
CA SER A 406 -13.14 24.05 3.44
C SER A 406 -12.04 24.91 2.82
N THR A 407 -11.47 25.80 3.62
CA THR A 407 -10.31 26.63 3.24
C THR A 407 -9.60 27.08 4.51
N TYR A 408 -8.26 27.18 4.45
CA TYR A 408 -7.47 27.64 5.60
C TYR A 408 -7.86 29.05 6.04
N ALA A 409 -8.49 29.85 5.17
CA ALA A 409 -9.02 31.17 5.51
C ALA A 409 -10.15 31.14 6.56
N LEU A 410 -10.76 29.98 6.83
CA LEU A 410 -11.69 29.80 7.95
C LEU A 410 -10.99 29.98 9.31
N CYS A 411 -9.67 29.74 9.37
CA CYS A 411 -8.86 30.00 10.55
C CYS A 411 -8.44 31.48 10.58
N ALA A 412 -8.73 32.17 11.69
CA ALA A 412 -8.41 33.58 11.85
C ALA A 412 -6.90 33.86 11.63
N PRO A 413 -6.51 34.98 11.00
CA PRO A 413 -5.10 35.30 10.72
C PRO A 413 -4.17 35.20 11.94
N GLN A 414 -4.66 35.62 13.12
CA GLN A 414 -3.89 35.56 14.38
C GLN A 414 -3.65 34.13 14.84
N GLN A 415 -4.56 33.20 14.54
CA GLN A 415 -4.37 31.77 14.82
C GLN A 415 -3.45 31.12 13.79
N ARG A 416 -3.57 31.49 12.50
CA ARG A 416 -2.65 30.99 11.45
C ARG A 416 -1.18 31.32 11.73
N ALA A 417 -0.92 32.50 12.29
CA ALA A 417 0.43 32.92 12.71
C ALA A 417 1.04 32.03 13.81
N LYS A 418 0.23 31.23 14.51
CA LYS A 418 0.69 30.31 15.57
C LYS A 418 0.98 28.89 15.06
N ALA A 419 0.81 28.61 13.77
CA ALA A 419 1.03 27.27 13.22
C ALA A 419 2.43 26.75 13.59
N LEU A 420 2.50 25.54 14.17
CA LEU A 420 3.77 24.97 14.60
C LEU A 420 4.75 24.82 13.43
N GLY A 421 5.96 25.35 13.60
CA GLY A 421 7.03 25.30 12.59
C GLY A 421 6.97 26.38 11.51
N LEU A 422 6.02 27.33 11.56
CA LEU A 422 5.88 28.39 10.56
C LEU A 422 7.12 29.30 10.46
N ASP A 423 7.68 29.72 11.60
CA ASP A 423 8.87 30.58 11.62
C ASP A 423 10.10 29.90 11.02
N GLU A 424 10.23 28.58 11.23
CA GLU A 424 11.30 27.78 10.62
C GLU A 424 11.07 27.56 9.12
N ARG A 425 9.81 27.48 8.68
CA ARG A 425 9.40 27.08 7.33
C ARG A 425 8.28 27.99 6.81
N PRO A 426 8.60 29.26 6.48
CA PRO A 426 7.58 30.25 6.05
C PRO A 426 6.94 29.92 4.70
N LEU A 427 7.57 29.04 3.90
CA LEU A 427 7.03 28.52 2.64
C LEU A 427 6.61 27.05 2.74
N GLY A 428 6.74 26.44 3.92
CA GLY A 428 6.49 25.02 4.16
C GLY A 428 5.03 24.69 4.49
N PRO A 429 4.75 23.43 4.91
CA PRO A 429 3.40 22.99 5.27
C PRO A 429 2.65 23.93 6.21
N PRO A 430 3.28 24.54 7.24
CA PRO A 430 2.56 25.40 8.18
C PRO A 430 1.89 26.61 7.52
N ALA A 431 2.45 27.13 6.42
CA ALA A 431 1.86 28.23 5.67
C ALA A 431 0.55 27.86 4.95
N GLN A 432 0.24 26.56 4.85
CA GLN A 432 -0.97 26.02 4.22
C GLN A 432 -1.92 25.37 5.23
N GLY A 433 -1.64 25.49 6.54
CA GLY A 433 -2.50 24.97 7.60
C GLY A 433 -2.22 23.53 8.01
N TRP A 434 -1.06 22.98 7.63
CA TRP A 434 -0.61 21.66 8.08
C TRP A 434 0.74 21.74 8.80
N ILE A 435 0.89 21.04 9.91
CA ILE A 435 2.14 20.96 10.68
C ILE A 435 2.79 19.57 10.48
N THR A 436 4.05 19.43 10.89
CA THR A 436 4.73 18.12 10.83
C THR A 436 4.58 17.34 12.14
N ALA A 437 4.71 16.02 12.08
CA ALA A 437 4.73 15.18 13.29
C ALA A 437 5.86 15.58 14.25
N ARG A 438 7.02 16.01 13.74
CA ARG A 438 8.14 16.51 14.55
C ARG A 438 7.72 17.73 15.37
N ASP A 439 7.15 18.74 14.72
CA ASP A 439 6.79 19.99 15.40
C ASP A 439 5.70 19.74 16.44
N MET A 440 4.76 18.84 16.13
CA MET A 440 3.75 18.37 17.07
C MET A 440 4.38 17.68 18.28
N TYR A 441 5.33 16.75 18.09
CA TYR A 441 6.00 16.07 19.20
C TYR A 441 6.80 17.05 20.07
N ARG A 442 7.51 17.99 19.44
CA ARG A 442 8.24 19.04 20.16
C ARG A 442 7.31 19.89 21.01
N ALA A 443 6.18 20.34 20.46
CA ALA A 443 5.21 21.12 21.21
C ALA A 443 4.55 20.33 22.36
N MET A 444 4.39 19.01 22.23
CA MET A 444 3.89 18.15 23.31
C MET A 444 4.94 17.93 24.41
N LEU A 445 6.19 17.68 24.04
CA LEU A 445 7.26 17.27 24.96
C LEU A 445 8.00 18.45 25.59
N GLU A 446 8.28 19.48 24.81
CA GLU A 446 9.17 20.60 25.14
C GLU A 446 8.37 21.89 25.38
N SER A 447 7.08 21.90 25.04
CA SER A 447 6.22 23.09 25.11
C SER A 447 6.69 24.26 24.25
N GLU A 448 7.43 23.99 23.17
CA GLU A 448 7.94 24.99 22.23
C GLU A 448 7.23 24.94 20.88
N PRO A 449 6.76 26.10 20.34
CA PRO A 449 6.72 27.43 20.96
C PRO A 449 5.65 27.57 22.05
N TYR A 450 4.74 26.60 22.17
CA TYR A 450 3.75 26.49 23.24
C TYR A 450 3.37 25.02 23.46
N LYS A 451 2.72 24.72 24.60
CA LYS A 451 2.33 23.36 24.96
C LYS A 451 1.09 22.90 24.17
N VAL A 452 1.25 21.83 23.40
CA VAL A 452 0.10 21.04 22.89
C VAL A 452 -0.37 20.10 23.99
N ARG A 453 -1.62 20.26 24.43
CA ARG A 453 -2.20 19.55 25.57
C ARG A 453 -3.12 18.42 25.17
N ALA A 454 -3.78 18.56 24.01
CA ALA A 454 -4.68 17.54 23.51
C ALA A 454 -4.44 17.18 22.05
N LEU A 455 -4.79 15.95 21.71
CA LEU A 455 -4.81 15.44 20.34
C LEU A 455 -6.21 14.91 20.02
N PHE A 456 -6.75 15.29 18.87
CA PHE A 456 -7.88 14.60 18.27
C PHE A 456 -7.41 13.94 16.97
N ALA A 457 -7.38 12.61 16.96
CA ALA A 457 -6.84 11.81 15.85
C ALA A 457 -7.96 11.14 15.04
N PHE A 458 -7.94 11.34 13.73
CA PHE A 458 -8.77 10.66 12.74
C PHE A 458 -7.93 9.65 11.95
N GLY A 459 -7.90 8.40 12.42
CA GLY A 459 -7.26 7.26 11.75
C GLY A 459 -5.73 7.32 11.62
N THR A 460 -5.05 8.20 12.37
CA THR A 460 -3.58 8.31 12.32
C THR A 460 -2.92 7.26 13.21
N ASN A 461 -1.73 6.79 12.83
CA ASN A 461 -0.99 5.78 13.60
C ASN A 461 0.51 6.13 13.69
N PRO A 462 0.85 7.31 14.25
CA PRO A 462 2.20 7.88 14.23
C PRO A 462 3.31 6.94 14.71
N LEU A 463 3.05 6.04 15.66
CA LEU A 463 4.06 5.10 16.16
C LEU A 463 4.64 4.18 15.08
N VAL A 464 3.90 3.91 14.01
CA VAL A 464 4.30 2.97 12.95
C VAL A 464 4.34 3.59 11.55
N SER A 465 3.93 4.85 11.42
CA SER A 465 3.87 5.56 10.14
C SER A 465 4.76 6.79 10.05
N GLN A 466 5.21 7.34 11.19
CA GLN A 466 6.10 8.51 11.26
C GLN A 466 7.47 8.11 11.83
N PRO A 467 8.55 8.89 11.57
CA PRO A 467 9.84 8.71 12.23
C PRO A 467 9.77 8.83 13.76
N ASP A 468 10.82 8.37 14.44
CA ASP A 468 10.98 8.54 15.89
C ASP A 468 9.83 7.98 16.74
N ALA A 469 9.54 6.68 16.60
CA ALA A 469 8.48 6.01 17.34
C ALA A 469 8.60 6.14 18.88
N GLU A 470 9.82 6.26 19.42
CA GLU A 470 10.03 6.54 20.86
C GLU A 470 9.60 7.95 21.25
N SER A 471 9.87 8.95 20.40
CA SER A 471 9.38 10.33 20.62
C SER A 471 7.87 10.39 20.51
N ALA A 472 7.28 9.67 19.54
CA ALA A 472 5.83 9.54 19.42
C ALA A 472 5.21 8.89 20.68
N HIS A 473 5.83 7.84 21.21
CA HIS A 473 5.41 7.22 22.47
C HIS A 473 5.45 8.24 23.63
N ALA A 474 6.58 8.92 23.81
CA ALA A 474 6.74 9.90 24.87
C ALA A 474 5.71 11.03 24.75
N ALA A 475 5.52 11.57 23.55
CA ALA A 475 4.58 12.67 23.28
C ALA A 475 3.14 12.27 23.57
N LEU A 476 2.69 11.12 23.06
CA LEU A 476 1.32 10.63 23.28
C LEU A 476 1.04 10.30 24.75
N SER A 477 2.07 9.89 25.50
CA SER A 477 1.94 9.56 26.93
C SER A 477 1.73 10.79 27.81
N GLN A 478 2.17 11.98 27.37
CA GLN A 478 2.08 13.23 28.13
C GLN A 478 0.82 14.06 27.87
N LEU A 479 0.01 13.68 26.89
CA LEU A 479 -1.22 14.40 26.56
C LEU A 479 -2.17 14.44 27.76
N GLU A 480 -2.80 15.58 27.98
CA GLU A 480 -3.84 15.77 29.00
C GLU A 480 -5.16 15.15 28.52
N PHE A 481 -5.42 15.20 27.21
CA PHE A 481 -6.61 14.60 26.60
C PHE A 481 -6.32 14.09 25.18
N HIS A 482 -6.82 12.90 24.83
CA HIS A 482 -6.66 12.33 23.49
C HIS A 482 -7.93 11.60 23.05
N VAL A 483 -8.46 11.98 21.89
CA VAL A 483 -9.56 11.29 21.20
C VAL A 483 -9.02 10.59 19.97
N HIS A 484 -9.42 9.35 19.72
CA HIS A 484 -8.97 8.60 18.56
C HIS A 484 -10.14 7.91 17.84
N CYS A 485 -10.30 8.22 16.56
CA CYS A 485 -11.26 7.60 15.65
C CYS A 485 -10.57 6.53 14.80
N ASP A 486 -10.99 5.27 14.90
CA ASP A 486 -10.44 4.19 14.06
C ASP A 486 -11.39 2.98 13.93
N LEU A 487 -11.11 2.11 12.96
CA LEU A 487 -11.82 0.83 12.80
C LEU A 487 -11.35 -0.21 13.82
N TYR A 488 -10.08 -0.13 14.21
CA TYR A 488 -9.37 -1.12 15.02
C TYR A 488 -8.58 -0.46 16.14
N GLU A 489 -8.35 -1.16 17.24
CA GLU A 489 -7.36 -0.72 18.21
C GLU A 489 -5.96 -0.76 17.58
N THR A 490 -5.34 0.41 17.38
CA THR A 490 -4.01 0.58 16.82
C THR A 490 -2.97 0.86 17.91
N PRO A 491 -1.66 0.75 17.63
CA PRO A 491 -0.61 1.13 18.58
C PRO A 491 -0.77 2.57 19.09
N SER A 492 -1.23 3.51 18.24
CA SER A 492 -1.46 4.90 18.65
C SER A 492 -2.79 5.12 19.39
N SER A 493 -3.86 4.38 19.06
CA SER A 493 -5.13 4.54 19.76
C SER A 493 -5.06 4.09 21.23
N ARG A 494 -4.09 3.24 21.57
CA ARG A 494 -3.80 2.81 22.96
C ARG A 494 -3.33 3.93 23.89
N TYR A 495 -3.24 5.17 23.43
CA TYR A 495 -2.99 6.35 24.27
C TYR A 495 -4.23 7.25 24.39
N ALA A 496 -5.32 6.92 23.71
CA ALA A 496 -6.54 7.73 23.73
C ALA A 496 -7.28 7.57 25.06
N ASP A 497 -7.89 8.65 25.52
CA ASP A 497 -8.83 8.65 26.65
C ASP A 497 -10.22 8.22 26.17
N ILE A 498 -10.61 8.66 24.97
CA ILE A 498 -11.83 8.24 24.28
C ILE A 498 -11.49 7.65 22.91
N PHE A 499 -11.96 6.44 22.65
CA PHE A 499 -11.91 5.79 21.34
C PHE A 499 -13.30 5.86 20.71
N LEU A 500 -13.39 6.42 19.50
CA LEU A 500 -14.64 6.50 18.74
C LEU A 500 -14.62 5.50 17.56
N PRO A 501 -15.65 4.64 17.42
CA PRO A 501 -15.73 3.67 16.34
C PRO A 501 -16.15 4.34 15.03
N ILE A 502 -15.30 4.25 14.00
CA ILE A 502 -15.68 4.72 12.65
C ILE A 502 -16.24 3.59 11.79
N ASN A 503 -17.02 3.95 10.79
CA ASN A 503 -17.54 3.02 9.80
C ASN A 503 -16.62 2.91 8.57
N THR A 504 -16.71 1.79 7.85
CA THR A 504 -16.05 1.60 6.55
C THR A 504 -16.80 2.39 5.46
N PRO A 505 -16.21 2.64 4.28
CA PRO A 505 -16.90 3.40 3.23
C PRO A 505 -18.13 2.70 2.66
N TRP A 506 -18.31 1.40 2.88
CA TRP A 506 -19.51 0.64 2.47
C TRP A 506 -20.70 0.87 3.40
N GLU A 507 -20.48 1.46 4.58
CA GLU A 507 -21.49 1.65 5.62
C GLU A 507 -22.09 3.06 5.64
N ARG A 508 -21.64 3.92 4.72
CA ARG A 508 -22.03 5.34 4.63
C ARG A 508 -22.11 5.80 3.18
N GLU A 509 -22.79 6.93 2.96
CA GLU A 509 -22.74 7.62 1.69
C GLU A 509 -21.43 8.41 1.54
N GLY A 510 -21.06 8.74 0.30
CA GLY A 510 -19.89 9.56 0.02
C GLY A 510 -20.00 10.30 -1.30
N LEU A 511 -19.96 11.64 -1.26
CA LEU A 511 -20.02 12.48 -2.44
C LEU A 511 -18.65 12.59 -3.11
N ARG A 512 -18.60 12.40 -4.43
CA ARG A 512 -17.43 12.69 -5.24
C ARG A 512 -17.79 13.55 -6.44
N ILE A 513 -17.12 14.69 -6.55
CA ILE A 513 -17.22 15.61 -7.70
C ILE A 513 -15.92 15.48 -8.50
N GLY A 514 -15.96 14.71 -9.58
CA GLY A 514 -14.82 14.45 -10.47
C GLY A 514 -13.81 13.42 -9.94
N PHE A 515 -13.34 12.55 -10.83
CA PHE A 515 -12.30 11.54 -10.61
C PHE A 515 -10.99 11.91 -11.34
N GLU A 516 -9.90 11.21 -11.03
CA GLU A 516 -8.54 11.57 -11.45
C GLU A 516 -7.94 10.50 -12.38
N ILE A 517 -8.20 10.57 -13.68
CA ILE A 517 -7.46 9.78 -14.69
C ILE A 517 -7.56 10.35 -16.12
N ASP A 518 -8.74 10.79 -16.56
CA ASP A 518 -9.02 11.31 -17.90
C ASP A 518 -10.23 12.27 -17.92
N GLU A 519 -10.60 12.75 -19.10
CA GLU A 519 -11.69 13.71 -19.31
C GLU A 519 -13.05 13.17 -18.83
N ARG A 520 -13.36 11.90 -19.16
CA ARG A 520 -14.58 11.23 -18.70
C ARG A 520 -14.63 11.12 -17.17
N ALA A 521 -13.48 10.85 -16.56
CA ALA A 521 -13.39 10.74 -15.11
C ALA A 521 -13.64 12.08 -14.40
N VAL A 522 -13.10 13.19 -14.90
CA VAL A 522 -13.27 14.51 -14.25
C VAL A 522 -14.70 15.05 -14.37
N GLU A 523 -15.44 14.65 -15.39
CA GLU A 523 -16.86 15.02 -15.58
C GLU A 523 -17.79 14.32 -14.59
N LEU A 524 -17.46 13.10 -14.16
CA LEU A 524 -18.36 12.27 -13.35
C LEU A 524 -18.55 12.82 -11.92
N VAL A 525 -19.80 13.08 -11.57
CA VAL A 525 -20.27 13.41 -10.22
C VAL A 525 -21.09 12.25 -9.69
N GLN A 526 -20.70 11.67 -8.56
CA GLN A 526 -21.33 10.48 -8.02
C GLN A 526 -21.48 10.55 -6.51
N LEU A 527 -22.68 10.22 -6.02
CA LEU A 527 -22.91 9.91 -4.62
C LEU A 527 -22.83 8.39 -4.46
N ARG A 528 -21.80 7.90 -3.76
CA ARG A 528 -21.72 6.49 -3.38
C ARG A 528 -22.88 6.20 -2.43
N GLN A 529 -23.70 5.22 -2.78
CA GLN A 529 -24.77 4.75 -1.90
C GLN A 529 -24.19 4.03 -0.67
N ARG A 530 -24.96 4.02 0.41
CA ARG A 530 -24.69 3.13 1.54
C ARG A 530 -24.99 1.68 1.13
N MET A 531 -23.96 0.83 1.10
CA MET A 531 -24.07 -0.55 0.64
C MET A 531 -24.70 -1.45 1.70
N VAL A 532 -24.27 -1.30 2.95
CA VAL A 532 -24.79 -1.99 4.14
C VAL A 532 -25.00 -0.99 5.29
N SER A 533 -25.77 -1.36 6.29
CA SER A 533 -25.96 -0.53 7.49
C SER A 533 -24.65 -0.37 8.30
N PRO A 534 -24.47 0.68 9.12
CA PRO A 534 -23.35 0.74 10.06
C PRO A 534 -23.32 -0.48 10.98
N ARG A 535 -22.14 -1.07 11.18
CA ARG A 535 -21.94 -2.15 12.14
C ARG A 535 -21.88 -1.56 13.55
N GLY A 536 -22.66 -2.15 14.46
CA GLY A 536 -22.81 -1.67 15.82
C GLY A 536 -23.24 -0.20 15.85
N GLU A 537 -22.51 0.63 16.59
CA GLU A 537 -22.77 2.07 16.71
C GLU A 537 -21.74 2.90 15.94
N SER A 538 -21.02 2.32 14.98
CA SER A 538 -20.00 3.05 14.23
C SER A 538 -20.59 4.21 13.38
N ARG A 539 -19.86 5.32 13.26
CA ARG A 539 -20.28 6.54 12.53
C ARG A 539 -19.25 6.98 11.48
N ALA A 540 -19.66 7.83 10.53
CA ALA A 540 -18.69 8.46 9.62
C ALA A 540 -17.93 9.59 10.33
N ASP A 541 -16.70 9.87 9.92
CA ASP A 541 -15.95 11.00 10.49
C ASP A 541 -16.68 12.34 10.32
N TYR A 542 -17.37 12.55 9.19
CA TYR A 542 -18.19 13.74 8.98
C TYR A 542 -19.36 13.82 9.99
N ASP A 543 -20.00 12.71 10.37
CA ASP A 543 -21.09 12.72 11.35
C ASP A 543 -20.58 13.14 12.74
N ILE A 544 -19.37 12.70 13.09
CA ILE A 544 -18.72 13.04 14.36
C ILE A 544 -18.44 14.54 14.42
N VAL A 545 -17.81 15.11 13.38
CA VAL A 545 -17.46 16.55 13.40
C VAL A 545 -18.68 17.46 13.28
N PHE A 546 -19.73 17.07 12.56
CA PHE A 546 -20.99 17.83 12.54
C PHE A 546 -21.66 17.83 13.93
N ALA A 547 -21.71 16.68 14.61
CA ALA A 547 -22.28 16.60 15.95
C ALA A 547 -21.48 17.39 17.00
N LEU A 548 -20.14 17.38 16.90
CA LEU A 548 -19.27 18.19 17.74
C LEU A 548 -19.39 19.68 17.44
N ALA A 549 -19.48 20.06 16.16
CA ALA A 549 -19.62 21.45 15.75
C ALA A 549 -20.87 22.08 16.37
N THR A 550 -22.02 21.39 16.31
CA THR A 550 -23.27 21.88 16.92
C THR A 550 -23.14 22.05 18.44
N ARG A 551 -22.49 21.10 19.14
CA ARG A 551 -22.24 21.18 20.59
C ARG A 551 -21.30 22.31 20.98
N LEU A 552 -20.36 22.67 20.10
CA LEU A 552 -19.40 23.77 20.29
C LEU A 552 -19.93 25.13 19.81
N GLY A 553 -21.22 25.23 19.46
CA GLY A 553 -21.85 26.47 19.01
C GLY A 553 -21.53 26.86 17.57
N MET A 554 -21.04 25.94 16.75
CA MET A 554 -20.69 26.14 15.34
C MET A 554 -21.75 25.58 14.38
N GLY A 555 -22.99 25.40 14.85
CA GLY A 555 -24.07 24.75 14.10
C GLY A 555 -24.37 25.38 12.73
N ASP A 556 -24.40 26.72 12.64
CA ASP A 556 -24.66 27.43 11.38
C ASP A 556 -23.57 27.17 10.33
N ALA A 557 -22.31 27.14 10.75
CA ALA A 557 -21.19 26.79 9.88
C ALA A 557 -21.26 25.32 9.42
N PHE A 558 -22.05 24.48 10.09
CA PHE A 558 -22.23 23.06 9.78
C PHE A 558 -23.67 22.73 9.40
N PHE A 559 -24.38 23.69 8.80
CA PHE A 559 -25.72 23.48 8.24
C PHE A 559 -26.71 22.86 9.24
N GLY A 560 -26.66 23.31 10.50
CA GLY A 560 -27.49 22.80 11.58
C GLY A 560 -27.22 21.33 11.95
N GLY A 561 -26.06 20.78 11.59
CA GLY A 561 -25.74 19.37 11.77
C GLY A 561 -26.12 18.47 10.58
N SER A 562 -26.60 19.04 9.45
CA SER A 562 -27.01 18.26 8.27
C SER A 562 -25.90 18.15 7.22
N ILE A 563 -25.27 16.98 7.12
CA ILE A 563 -24.31 16.66 6.05
C ILE A 563 -24.94 16.76 4.66
N GLU A 564 -26.20 16.36 4.52
CA GLU A 564 -26.93 16.42 3.25
C GLU A 564 -27.12 17.87 2.77
N ALA A 565 -27.44 18.79 3.68
CA ALA A 565 -27.51 20.22 3.35
C ALA A 565 -26.13 20.76 2.92
N GLY A 566 -25.05 20.28 3.55
CA GLY A 566 -23.68 20.60 3.14
C GLY A 566 -23.35 20.10 1.73
N TRP A 567 -23.71 18.86 1.39
CA TRP A 567 -23.53 18.31 0.04
C TRP A 567 -24.40 19.03 -1.00
N ASN A 568 -25.65 19.37 -0.67
CA ASN A 568 -26.51 20.16 -1.56
C ASN A 568 -25.92 21.55 -1.81
N HIS A 569 -25.32 22.17 -0.80
CA HIS A 569 -24.58 23.42 -0.98
C HIS A 569 -23.40 23.24 -1.95
N MET A 570 -22.61 22.17 -1.83
CA MET A 570 -21.50 21.89 -2.77
C MET A 570 -22.00 21.71 -4.21
N LEU A 571 -23.13 21.03 -4.40
CA LEU A 571 -23.69 20.66 -5.70
C LEU A 571 -24.51 21.77 -6.38
N ALA A 572 -24.95 22.79 -5.63
CA ALA A 572 -25.81 23.84 -6.15
C ALA A 572 -25.32 24.51 -7.47
N PRO A 573 -24.03 24.79 -7.68
CA PRO A 573 -23.54 25.36 -8.95
C PRO A 573 -23.74 24.47 -10.17
N LEU A 574 -23.95 23.16 -9.97
CA LEU A 574 -24.22 22.19 -11.03
C LEU A 574 -25.71 22.02 -11.30
N GLY A 575 -26.59 22.64 -10.51
CA GLY A 575 -28.02 22.35 -10.55
C GLY A 575 -28.36 20.92 -10.12
N LEU A 576 -27.50 20.29 -9.32
CA LEU A 576 -27.68 18.95 -8.77
C LEU A 576 -27.92 19.00 -7.26
N ASP A 577 -28.52 17.94 -6.72
CA ASP A 577 -28.65 17.71 -5.29
C ASP A 577 -28.47 16.21 -4.95
N VAL A 578 -28.39 15.92 -3.66
CA VAL A 578 -28.21 14.55 -3.14
C VAL A 578 -29.38 13.65 -3.56
N ALA A 579 -30.62 14.15 -3.58
CA ALA A 579 -31.78 13.37 -3.97
C ALA A 579 -31.69 12.89 -5.44
N THR A 580 -31.27 13.79 -6.33
CA THR A 580 -31.02 13.51 -7.75
C THR A 580 -29.94 12.45 -7.93
N LEU A 581 -28.84 12.54 -7.18
CA LEU A 581 -27.75 11.54 -7.24
C LEU A 581 -28.13 10.20 -6.62
N ARG A 582 -28.99 10.15 -5.59
CA ARG A 582 -29.53 8.89 -5.05
C ARG A 582 -30.37 8.14 -6.08
N ALA A 583 -31.10 8.87 -6.94
CA ALA A 583 -31.86 8.31 -8.06
C ALA A 583 -30.98 7.83 -9.23
N HIS A 584 -29.72 8.27 -9.30
CA HIS A 584 -28.74 7.93 -10.35
C HIS A 584 -27.43 7.42 -9.71
N PRO A 585 -27.43 6.23 -9.10
CA PRO A 585 -26.27 5.72 -8.34
C PRO A 585 -25.01 5.47 -9.17
N GLU A 586 -25.13 5.33 -10.48
CA GLU A 586 -24.02 5.33 -11.43
C GLU A 586 -23.31 6.69 -11.54
N GLY A 587 -23.94 7.76 -11.08
CA GLY A 587 -23.47 9.13 -11.18
C GLY A 587 -23.94 9.84 -12.46
N ILE A 588 -23.76 11.16 -12.48
CA ILE A 588 -24.13 12.04 -13.59
C ILE A 588 -22.85 12.70 -14.11
N SER A 589 -22.72 12.82 -15.43
CA SER A 589 -21.56 13.46 -16.08
C SER A 589 -21.97 14.73 -16.82
N PRO A 590 -22.07 15.89 -16.13
CA PRO A 590 -22.25 17.17 -16.79
C PRO A 590 -21.05 17.44 -17.73
N PRO A 591 -21.28 17.83 -18.99
CA PRO A 591 -20.19 18.02 -19.96
C PRO A 591 -19.25 19.15 -19.53
N LEU A 592 -17.94 18.95 -19.73
CA LEU A 592 -16.92 19.96 -19.48
C LEU A 592 -16.09 20.21 -20.75
N GLU A 593 -15.96 21.47 -21.14
CA GLU A 593 -15.06 21.83 -22.23
C GLU A 593 -13.60 21.81 -21.75
N GLN A 594 -12.82 20.85 -22.26
CA GLN A 594 -11.40 20.74 -21.97
C GLN A 594 -10.58 21.55 -22.99
N ARG A 595 -9.54 22.23 -22.52
CA ARG A 595 -8.65 23.04 -23.36
C ARG A 595 -7.18 22.73 -23.07
N GLU A 596 -6.35 22.87 -24.09
CA GLU A 596 -4.88 22.75 -23.98
C GLU A 596 -4.25 24.12 -23.78
N LYS A 597 -3.06 24.13 -23.18
CA LYS A 597 -2.26 25.33 -22.98
C LYS A 597 -3.08 26.46 -22.36
N GLN A 598 -3.78 26.17 -21.26
CA GLN A 598 -4.62 27.14 -20.56
C GLN A 598 -3.86 28.41 -20.17
N TYR A 599 -2.55 28.28 -19.90
CA TYR A 599 -1.64 29.38 -19.62
C TYR A 599 -1.48 30.37 -20.80
N ALA A 600 -1.74 29.93 -22.04
CA ALA A 600 -1.62 30.74 -23.24
C ALA A 600 -2.93 31.41 -23.68
N LEU A 601 -4.06 31.12 -22.99
CA LEU A 601 -5.34 31.75 -23.28
C LEU A 601 -5.27 33.26 -23.01
N ALA A 602 -5.99 34.04 -23.80
CA ALA A 602 -6.06 35.50 -23.63
C ALA A 602 -6.75 35.88 -22.30
N ALA A 603 -6.21 36.91 -21.64
CA ALA A 603 -6.77 37.61 -20.50
C ALA A 603 -6.73 39.13 -20.77
N HIS A 604 -7.27 39.95 -19.85
CA HIS A 604 -7.42 41.40 -20.04
C HIS A 604 -6.10 42.13 -20.34
N ASP A 605 -5.00 41.72 -19.68
CA ASP A 605 -3.70 42.41 -19.76
C ASP A 605 -2.60 41.56 -20.42
N GLY A 606 -2.96 40.58 -21.26
CA GLY A 606 -2.02 39.65 -21.90
C GLY A 606 -2.46 38.18 -21.78
N PRO A 607 -1.57 37.20 -21.99
CA PRO A 607 -1.91 35.80 -21.73
C PRO A 607 -2.20 35.58 -20.24
N ARG A 608 -3.04 34.59 -19.94
CA ARG A 608 -3.37 34.17 -18.57
C ARG A 608 -2.12 33.85 -17.74
N GLY A 609 -1.12 33.26 -18.39
CA GLY A 609 0.15 32.88 -17.78
C GLY A 609 0.05 31.71 -16.79
N PHE A 610 1.18 31.41 -16.17
CA PHE A 610 1.28 30.45 -15.07
C PHE A 610 0.94 31.13 -13.74
N ARG A 611 0.55 30.34 -12.74
CA ARG A 611 0.22 30.84 -11.38
C ARG A 611 1.49 31.08 -10.54
N THR A 612 2.43 31.82 -11.10
CA THR A 612 3.75 32.18 -10.53
C THR A 612 3.90 33.70 -10.47
N GLU A 613 4.91 34.21 -9.77
CA GLU A 613 5.13 35.66 -9.63
C GLU A 613 5.56 36.33 -10.95
N THR A 614 6.14 35.57 -11.87
CA THR A 614 6.53 36.02 -13.21
C THR A 614 5.48 35.74 -14.28
N LEU A 615 4.35 35.10 -13.92
CA LEU A 615 3.35 34.54 -14.83
C LEU A 615 3.94 33.54 -15.86
N ARG A 616 5.14 33.03 -15.58
CA ARG A 616 5.94 32.13 -16.42
C ARG A 616 6.44 30.94 -15.59
N VAL A 617 6.88 29.88 -16.26
CA VAL A 617 7.55 28.77 -15.57
C VAL A 617 8.87 29.25 -14.96
N GLU A 618 9.08 28.94 -13.69
CA GLU A 618 10.20 29.46 -12.89
C GLU A 618 11.42 28.51 -12.93
N LEU A 619 12.35 28.74 -13.85
CA LEU A 619 13.68 28.10 -13.80
C LEU A 619 14.55 28.71 -12.69
N TYR A 620 14.36 30.01 -12.45
CA TYR A 620 14.96 30.79 -11.37
C TYR A 620 13.87 31.38 -10.48
N SER A 621 13.82 31.03 -9.20
CA SER A 621 12.76 31.49 -8.29
C SER A 621 13.24 32.58 -7.35
N GLU A 622 12.89 33.84 -7.65
CA GLU A 622 13.15 34.97 -6.75
C GLU A 622 12.41 34.82 -5.40
N LYS A 623 11.23 34.16 -5.41
CA LYS A 623 10.48 33.84 -4.19
C LYS A 623 11.28 33.00 -3.21
N LEU A 624 11.98 31.96 -3.70
CA LEU A 624 12.83 31.11 -2.88
C LEU A 624 14.05 31.88 -2.37
N LEU A 625 14.66 32.70 -3.22
CA LEU A 625 15.78 33.57 -2.83
C LEU A 625 15.41 34.50 -1.68
N ARG A 626 14.25 35.17 -1.74
CA ARG A 626 13.77 36.09 -0.69
C ARG A 626 13.58 35.40 0.67
N HIS A 627 13.48 34.07 0.71
CA HIS A 627 13.36 33.28 1.93
C HIS A 627 14.64 32.48 2.25
N GLY A 628 15.78 32.80 1.62
CA GLY A 628 17.07 32.19 1.91
C GLY A 628 17.30 30.82 1.27
N TYR A 629 16.44 30.39 0.35
CA TYR A 629 16.62 29.14 -0.39
C TYR A 629 17.27 29.38 -1.75
N ALA A 630 17.88 28.34 -2.33
CA ALA A 630 18.49 28.44 -3.65
C ALA A 630 17.45 28.78 -4.73
N PRO A 631 17.69 29.83 -5.55
CA PRO A 631 16.77 30.23 -6.60
C PRO A 631 16.73 29.25 -7.77
N VAL A 632 17.81 28.52 -8.01
CA VAL A 632 17.91 27.44 -9.00
C VAL A 632 17.92 26.08 -8.28
N PRO A 633 17.53 24.97 -8.95
CA PRO A 633 17.66 23.64 -8.39
C PRO A 633 19.11 23.33 -8.00
N MET A 634 19.32 22.64 -6.88
CA MET A 634 20.63 22.18 -6.45
C MET A 634 20.57 20.75 -5.91
N TYR A 635 21.60 19.95 -6.16
CA TYR A 635 21.77 18.69 -5.46
C TYR A 635 22.42 18.91 -4.09
N VAL A 636 21.68 18.54 -3.04
CA VAL A 636 22.21 18.40 -1.68
C VAL A 636 22.24 16.90 -1.38
N PRO A 637 23.39 16.29 -1.03
CA PRO A 637 23.42 14.87 -0.65
C PRO A 637 22.46 14.57 0.51
N PRO A 638 21.81 13.39 0.53
CA PRO A 638 21.01 12.98 1.69
C PRO A 638 21.85 12.98 2.96
N ALA A 639 21.24 13.41 4.06
CA ALA A 639 21.95 13.58 5.31
C ALA A 639 22.50 12.23 5.83
N GLY A 640 23.77 12.22 6.28
CA GLY A 640 24.46 11.02 6.73
C GLY A 640 24.96 10.08 5.61
N LEU A 641 24.81 10.45 4.34
CA LEU A 641 25.25 9.65 3.18
C LEU A 641 26.39 10.27 2.34
N THR A 642 26.99 11.39 2.78
CA THR A 642 28.23 11.90 2.15
C THR A 642 29.42 11.04 2.56
N ASN A 643 30.45 10.90 1.72
CA ASN A 643 31.65 10.11 2.05
C ASN A 643 32.32 10.55 3.36
N GLU A 644 32.33 11.86 3.65
CA GLU A 644 32.89 12.44 4.88
C GLU A 644 32.03 12.16 6.12
N ALA A 645 30.70 12.06 5.96
CA ALA A 645 29.77 11.83 7.07
C ALA A 645 29.30 10.37 7.20
N ARG A 646 29.71 9.49 6.27
CA ARG A 646 29.28 8.09 6.22
C ARG A 646 30.04 7.27 7.26
N ASP A 647 29.32 6.84 8.29
CA ASP A 647 29.84 5.92 9.29
C ASP A 647 30.14 4.55 8.64
N PRO A 648 31.39 4.05 8.71
CA PRO A 648 31.75 2.72 8.21
C PRO A 648 30.95 1.57 8.82
N ALA A 649 30.35 1.76 10.01
CA ALA A 649 29.47 0.79 10.64
C ALA A 649 28.13 0.61 9.90
N TYR A 650 27.75 1.55 9.03
CA TYR A 650 26.50 1.55 8.27
C TYR A 650 26.76 1.72 6.76
N PRO A 651 27.39 0.73 6.10
CA PRO A 651 27.92 0.88 4.75
C PRO A 651 26.88 0.69 3.64
N TYR A 652 25.60 0.53 3.95
CA TYR A 652 24.52 0.33 2.96
C TYR A 652 23.49 1.46 3.00
N VAL A 653 22.76 1.66 1.91
CA VAL A 653 21.69 2.65 1.80
C VAL A 653 20.34 1.94 1.89
N LEU A 654 19.56 2.27 2.91
CA LEU A 654 18.22 1.77 3.13
C LEU A 654 17.18 2.72 2.52
N THR A 655 16.23 2.15 1.78
CA THR A 655 15.01 2.81 1.35
C THR A 655 13.77 2.00 1.75
N SER A 656 12.60 2.62 1.71
CA SER A 656 11.33 1.97 2.09
C SER A 656 10.48 1.62 0.87
N THR A 657 9.61 0.62 0.97
CA THR A 657 8.62 0.30 -0.07
C THR A 657 7.22 0.14 0.48
N LYS A 658 6.22 0.47 -0.34
CA LYS A 658 4.82 0.08 -0.14
C LYS A 658 4.62 -1.37 -0.62
N ASN A 659 3.80 -2.13 0.11
CA ASN A 659 3.36 -3.46 -0.29
C ASN A 659 2.08 -3.35 -1.15
N GLY A 660 1.96 -4.14 -2.22
CA GLY A 660 0.78 -4.09 -3.11
C GLY A 660 -0.52 -4.61 -2.49
N TYR A 661 -0.44 -5.40 -1.41
CA TYR A 661 -1.57 -6.00 -0.70
C TYR A 661 -2.03 -5.20 0.53
N TYR A 662 -1.24 -4.24 1.02
CA TYR A 662 -1.57 -3.44 2.20
C TYR A 662 -1.63 -1.94 1.89
N CYS A 663 -2.37 -1.18 2.71
CA CYS A 663 -2.30 0.29 2.69
C CYS A 663 -1.60 0.74 3.97
N HIS A 664 -0.42 1.35 3.86
CA HIS A 664 0.33 1.88 5.00
C HIS A 664 0.47 0.85 6.13
N SER A 665 -0.07 1.13 7.32
CA SER A 665 -0.07 0.25 8.49
C SER A 665 -1.34 -0.60 8.66
N GLN A 666 -2.28 -0.56 7.70
CA GLN A 666 -3.58 -1.22 7.77
C GLN A 666 -3.64 -2.51 6.94
N HIS A 667 -4.74 -3.26 7.10
CA HIS A 667 -5.13 -4.45 6.32
C HIS A 667 -4.31 -5.73 6.55
N ARG A 668 -3.33 -5.72 7.47
CA ARG A 668 -2.51 -6.89 7.77
C ARG A 668 -3.22 -7.97 8.59
N GLY A 669 -4.37 -7.62 9.16
CA GLY A 669 -5.32 -8.55 9.79
C GLY A 669 -6.40 -9.12 8.87
N VAL A 670 -6.43 -8.72 7.59
CA VAL A 670 -7.37 -9.28 6.61
C VAL A 670 -6.80 -10.57 6.04
N THR A 671 -7.49 -11.68 6.24
CA THR A 671 -7.00 -13.04 5.94
C THR A 671 -6.58 -13.20 4.49
N ARG A 672 -7.43 -12.80 3.54
CA ARG A 672 -7.12 -12.94 2.11
C ARG A 672 -5.88 -12.15 1.69
N LEU A 673 -5.65 -10.98 2.30
CA LEU A 673 -4.45 -10.17 2.04
C LEU A 673 -3.22 -10.76 2.73
N ARG A 674 -3.39 -11.21 3.98
CA ARG A 674 -2.29 -11.75 4.77
C ARG A 674 -1.70 -13.04 4.21
N LYS A 675 -2.51 -13.90 3.60
CA LYS A 675 -2.06 -15.08 2.85
C LYS A 675 -1.08 -14.73 1.72
N ARG A 676 -1.25 -13.58 1.06
CA ARG A 676 -0.41 -13.15 -0.08
C ARG A 676 0.92 -12.51 0.36
N ALA A 677 0.96 -11.89 1.53
CA ALA A 677 2.15 -11.23 2.06
C ALA A 677 2.29 -11.47 3.58
N PRO A 678 2.72 -12.66 4.03
CA PRO A 678 2.60 -13.08 5.43
C PRO A 678 3.59 -12.42 6.40
N TYR A 679 4.74 -11.93 5.91
CA TYR A 679 5.84 -11.47 6.74
C TYR A 679 6.41 -10.12 6.28
N PRO A 680 7.00 -9.33 7.19
CA PRO A 680 7.75 -8.12 6.85
C PRO A 680 9.00 -8.45 6.05
N LEU A 681 9.20 -7.80 4.91
CA LEU A 681 10.30 -8.12 3.99
C LEU A 681 11.38 -7.04 3.92
N VAL A 682 12.61 -7.49 3.68
CA VAL A 682 13.73 -6.65 3.18
C VAL A 682 14.36 -7.28 1.95
N GLU A 683 14.47 -6.51 0.87
CA GLU A 683 15.08 -6.90 -0.40
C GLU A 683 16.58 -6.53 -0.39
N MET A 684 17.43 -7.44 -0.87
CA MET A 684 18.89 -7.26 -1.00
C MET A 684 19.44 -7.97 -2.24
N SER A 685 20.63 -7.58 -2.73
CA SER A 685 21.26 -8.25 -3.86
C SER A 685 21.81 -9.64 -3.50
N ALA A 686 22.03 -10.48 -4.51
CA ALA A 686 22.65 -11.80 -4.34
C ALA A 686 24.09 -11.70 -3.80
N ALA A 687 24.87 -10.72 -4.25
CA ALA A 687 26.23 -10.52 -3.79
C ALA A 687 26.29 -10.07 -2.32
N LEU A 688 25.38 -9.17 -1.92
CA LEU A 688 25.26 -8.76 -0.52
C LEU A 688 24.82 -9.93 0.37
N ALA A 689 23.83 -10.70 -0.07
CA ALA A 689 23.37 -11.89 0.64
C ALA A 689 24.51 -12.90 0.85
N ALA A 690 25.30 -13.19 -0.20
CA ALA A 690 26.48 -14.05 -0.11
C ALA A 690 27.52 -13.51 0.86
N LYS A 691 27.86 -12.21 0.77
CA LYS A 691 28.80 -11.52 1.67
C LYS A 691 28.39 -11.62 3.15
N LYS A 692 27.09 -11.58 3.44
CA LYS A 692 26.53 -11.62 4.80
C LYS A 692 26.09 -13.03 5.23
N ALA A 693 26.29 -14.05 4.40
CA ALA A 693 25.82 -15.43 4.60
C ALA A 693 24.30 -15.50 4.92
N ILE A 694 23.51 -14.74 4.16
CA ILE A 694 22.05 -14.68 4.23
C ILE A 694 21.48 -15.46 3.05
N GLU A 695 20.41 -16.22 3.30
CA GLU A 695 19.60 -16.85 2.24
C GLU A 695 18.19 -16.27 2.22
N ASN A 696 17.47 -16.49 1.11
CA ASN A 696 16.03 -16.23 1.05
C ASN A 696 15.30 -16.84 2.25
N ASP A 697 14.33 -16.07 2.76
CA ASP A 697 13.46 -16.40 3.90
C ASP A 697 14.15 -16.41 5.27
N ASP A 698 15.43 -16.02 5.36
CA ASP A 698 16.09 -15.79 6.65
C ASP A 698 15.49 -14.60 7.38
N TRP A 699 15.31 -14.73 8.69
CA TRP A 699 15.17 -13.57 9.54
C TRP A 699 16.49 -12.82 9.63
N VAL A 700 16.43 -11.51 9.40
CA VAL A 700 17.55 -10.58 9.48
C VAL A 700 17.20 -9.41 10.39
N MET A 701 18.23 -8.85 11.03
CA MET A 701 18.15 -7.64 11.82
C MET A 701 18.79 -6.49 11.04
N LEU A 702 17.97 -5.51 10.69
CA LEU A 702 18.39 -4.27 10.06
C LEU A 702 18.69 -3.24 11.15
N ARG A 703 19.77 -2.46 10.99
CA ARG A 703 20.25 -1.49 11.97
C ARG A 703 20.62 -0.17 11.30
N THR A 704 20.33 0.92 11.99
CA THR A 704 20.82 2.27 11.68
C THR A 704 21.43 2.86 12.94
N ALA A 705 21.99 4.08 12.85
CA ALA A 705 22.40 4.83 14.04
C ALA A 705 21.24 5.10 15.01
N ARG A 706 19.99 4.99 14.56
CA ARG A 706 18.79 5.26 15.38
C ARG A 706 18.30 4.03 16.14
N GLY A 707 18.33 2.85 15.52
CA GLY A 707 17.72 1.67 16.11
C GLY A 707 17.81 0.43 15.23
N SER A 708 17.00 -0.57 15.55
CA SER A 708 16.98 -1.85 14.84
C SER A 708 15.56 -2.39 14.67
N ALA A 709 15.32 -3.11 13.57
CA ALA A 709 14.06 -3.78 13.28
C ALA A 709 14.30 -5.07 12.47
N ARG A 710 13.37 -6.03 12.61
CA ARG A 710 13.50 -7.38 12.04
C ARG A 710 12.67 -7.54 10.78
N PHE A 711 13.24 -8.22 9.79
CA PHE A 711 12.60 -8.51 8.51
C PHE A 711 12.98 -9.91 8.04
N VAL A 712 12.22 -10.43 7.10
CA VAL A 712 12.54 -11.64 6.34
C VAL A 712 13.25 -11.24 5.06
N ALA A 713 14.41 -11.86 4.78
CA ALA A 713 15.24 -11.55 3.65
C ALA A 713 14.63 -12.06 2.34
N ARG A 714 14.65 -11.19 1.33
CA ARG A 714 14.37 -11.52 -0.07
C ARG A 714 15.55 -11.11 -0.93
N ILE A 715 16.07 -12.05 -1.70
CA ILE A 715 17.18 -11.84 -2.61
C ILE A 715 16.61 -11.45 -3.98
N GLU A 716 17.00 -10.27 -4.46
CA GLU A 716 16.66 -9.74 -5.76
C GLU A 716 17.95 -9.55 -6.56
N GLU A 717 18.16 -10.38 -7.57
CA GLU A 717 19.42 -10.43 -8.34
C GLU A 717 19.77 -9.11 -9.02
N ALA A 718 18.77 -8.37 -9.49
CA ALA A 718 18.97 -7.12 -10.21
C ALA A 718 19.16 -5.89 -9.30
N LEU A 719 19.13 -6.06 -7.96
CA LEU A 719 19.30 -4.96 -7.01
C LEU A 719 20.78 -4.56 -6.88
N ALA A 720 21.06 -3.28 -6.61
CA ALA A 720 22.42 -2.82 -6.35
C ALA A 720 22.96 -3.36 -5.01
N ASP A 721 24.26 -3.69 -4.97
CA ASP A 721 24.90 -4.31 -3.81
C ASP A 721 25.01 -3.40 -2.57
N ASP A 722 24.87 -2.09 -2.78
CA ASP A 722 24.90 -1.07 -1.74
C ASP A 722 23.49 -0.63 -1.28
N VAL A 723 22.41 -1.21 -1.82
CA VAL A 723 21.02 -0.80 -1.54
C VAL A 723 20.21 -1.92 -0.88
N LEU A 724 19.47 -1.55 0.16
CA LEU A 724 18.47 -2.38 0.83
C LEU A 724 17.08 -1.73 0.73
N ILE A 725 16.03 -2.53 0.55
CA ILE A 725 14.65 -2.01 0.49
C ILE A 725 13.80 -2.75 1.51
N ALA A 726 13.30 -2.06 2.53
CA ALA A 726 12.43 -2.68 3.53
C ALA A 726 10.99 -2.19 3.45
N GLU A 727 10.04 -3.06 3.78
CA GLU A 727 8.64 -2.67 3.96
C GLU A 727 8.43 -1.91 5.28
N TYR A 728 7.38 -1.08 5.35
CA TYR A 728 7.01 -0.35 6.58
C TYR A 728 5.55 -0.62 6.99
N GLY A 729 5.18 -0.21 8.21
CA GLY A 729 3.81 -0.29 8.72
C GLY A 729 3.41 -1.63 9.37
N TRP A 730 4.38 -2.46 9.74
CA TRP A 730 4.11 -3.78 10.33
C TRP A 730 3.87 -3.72 11.84
N TRP A 731 2.68 -4.19 12.27
CA TRP A 731 2.31 -4.34 13.68
C TRP A 731 1.14 -5.33 13.88
N GLN A 732 0.19 -5.36 12.94
CA GLN A 732 -1.09 -6.05 13.10
C GLN A 732 -0.97 -7.58 12.99
N ALA A 733 -1.67 -8.29 13.89
CA ALA A 733 -1.89 -9.73 13.86
C ALA A 733 -2.94 -10.12 12.80
N CYS A 734 -2.98 -11.41 12.44
CA CYS A 734 -4.06 -12.05 11.71
C CYS A 734 -4.35 -13.40 12.38
N ASP A 735 -5.27 -13.38 13.33
CA ASP A 735 -5.56 -14.52 14.21
C ASP A 735 -6.06 -15.71 13.39
N GLU A 736 -6.92 -15.47 12.38
CA GLU A 736 -7.46 -16.49 11.48
C GLU A 736 -6.39 -17.31 10.72
N LEU A 737 -5.14 -16.82 10.65
CA LEU A 737 -4.01 -17.55 10.06
C LEU A 737 -2.95 -17.96 11.10
N GLY A 738 -3.24 -17.81 12.39
CA GLY A 738 -2.28 -18.01 13.48
C GLY A 738 -1.07 -17.08 13.42
N MET A 739 -1.17 -15.95 12.70
CA MET A 739 -0.07 -15.02 12.51
C MET A 739 -0.09 -13.92 13.55
N GLN A 740 0.91 -13.92 14.42
CA GLN A 740 1.02 -12.94 15.50
C GLN A 740 1.36 -11.54 14.97
N GLY A 741 0.93 -10.54 15.74
CA GLY A 741 1.34 -9.15 15.53
C GLY A 741 2.79 -8.91 15.95
N PHE A 742 3.31 -7.74 15.58
CA PHE A 742 4.64 -7.29 15.96
C PHE A 742 4.51 -6.08 16.88
N ASP A 743 5.34 -6.04 17.92
CA ASP A 743 5.41 -4.86 18.79
C ASP A 743 5.84 -3.64 17.97
N ALA A 744 5.25 -2.48 18.25
CA ALA A 744 5.62 -1.24 17.59
C ALA A 744 7.02 -0.74 18.00
N ARG A 745 7.52 -1.20 19.16
CA ARG A 745 8.78 -0.78 19.79
C ARG A 745 9.53 -1.98 20.39
N GLY A 746 10.74 -1.77 20.88
CA GLY A 746 11.53 -2.81 21.56
C GLY A 746 12.32 -3.74 20.62
N LYS A 747 13.14 -4.63 21.19
CA LYS A 747 14.19 -5.36 20.44
C LYS A 747 13.69 -6.34 19.37
N ARG A 748 12.43 -6.79 19.45
CA ARG A 748 11.84 -7.78 18.53
C ARG A 748 10.81 -7.20 17.56
N ASN A 749 10.75 -5.87 17.45
CA ASN A 749 9.86 -5.17 16.53
C ASN A 749 10.18 -5.45 15.05
N SER A 750 9.20 -5.20 14.18
CA SER A 750 9.35 -5.14 12.72
C SER A 750 8.90 -3.78 12.16
N ASN A 751 9.01 -2.74 12.99
CA ASN A 751 8.54 -1.41 12.67
C ASN A 751 9.68 -0.56 12.08
N PHE A 752 9.61 -0.31 10.77
CA PHE A 752 10.58 0.52 10.04
C PHE A 752 10.79 1.89 10.68
N SER A 753 9.77 2.49 11.29
CA SER A 753 9.87 3.79 11.97
C SER A 753 10.92 3.83 13.09
N ASN A 754 11.28 2.68 13.69
CA ASN A 754 12.36 2.60 14.69
C ASN A 754 13.77 2.76 14.09
N LEU A 755 13.90 2.69 12.76
CA LEU A 755 15.16 2.88 12.04
C LEU A 755 15.38 4.35 11.63
N VAL A 756 14.35 5.18 11.72
CA VAL A 756 14.34 6.52 11.13
C VAL A 756 14.44 7.58 12.22
N SER A 757 15.35 8.54 12.05
CA SER A 757 15.42 9.74 12.87
C SER A 757 14.71 10.90 12.19
N GLY A 758 13.97 11.68 12.96
CA GLY A 758 13.35 12.94 12.56
C GLY A 758 14.21 14.18 12.85
N ARG A 759 15.50 14.02 13.17
CA ARG A 759 16.39 15.15 13.49
C ARG A 759 16.86 15.93 12.27
N GLN A 760 17.01 15.24 11.14
CA GLN A 760 17.40 15.84 9.86
C GLN A 760 16.22 15.74 8.91
N TYR A 761 15.92 16.83 8.23
CA TYR A 761 14.74 16.97 7.38
C TYR A 761 15.00 18.02 6.30
N ASP A 762 14.17 18.02 5.26
CA ASP A 762 14.24 19.03 4.21
C ASP A 762 13.85 20.41 4.78
N PRO A 763 14.69 21.45 4.61
CA PRO A 763 14.55 22.71 5.33
C PRO A 763 13.33 23.53 4.90
N LEU A 764 12.74 23.26 3.74
CA LEU A 764 11.56 23.97 3.25
C LEU A 764 10.28 23.20 3.59
N SER A 765 10.25 21.91 3.25
CA SER A 765 9.07 21.06 3.37
C SER A 765 8.89 20.41 4.74
N GLY A 766 9.96 20.29 5.52
CA GLY A 766 10.00 19.43 6.69
C GLY A 766 10.01 17.93 6.33
N SER A 767 10.28 17.55 5.08
CA SER A 767 10.26 16.15 4.67
C SER A 767 11.27 15.32 5.45
N MET A 768 10.78 14.18 5.95
CA MET A 768 11.54 13.29 6.80
C MET A 768 12.20 12.17 6.00
N PRO A 769 13.42 11.72 6.37
CA PRO A 769 14.20 10.74 5.64
C PRO A 769 13.68 9.31 5.89
N MET A 770 12.44 9.00 5.52
CA MET A 770 11.95 7.61 5.48
C MET A 770 12.63 6.77 4.38
N ARG A 771 13.60 7.37 3.67
CA ARG A 771 14.42 6.83 2.60
C ARG A 771 15.83 7.42 2.69
N ALA A 772 16.77 6.80 1.97
CA ALA A 772 18.17 7.19 1.91
C ALA A 772 18.83 7.23 3.30
N LEU A 773 18.68 6.15 4.06
CA LEU A 773 19.26 6.00 5.40
C LEU A 773 20.54 5.17 5.35
N ALA A 774 21.58 5.58 6.07
CA ALA A 774 22.74 4.73 6.31
C ALA A 774 22.32 3.53 7.19
N CYS A 775 22.65 2.31 6.78
CA CYS A 775 22.28 1.10 7.49
C CYS A 775 23.31 -0.02 7.40
N ASP A 776 23.15 -1.01 8.27
CA ASP A 776 23.74 -2.33 8.13
C ASP A 776 22.69 -3.41 8.37
N LEU A 777 22.96 -4.61 7.86
CA LEU A 777 22.18 -5.80 8.16
C LEU A 777 23.07 -6.94 8.64
N GLN A 778 22.47 -7.76 9.48
CA GLN A 778 23.02 -9.04 9.90
C GLN A 778 21.91 -10.08 10.00
N PRO A 779 22.25 -11.37 9.91
CA PRO A 779 21.32 -12.43 10.29
C PRO A 779 20.81 -12.24 11.71
N ASP A 780 19.54 -12.55 11.91
CA ASP A 780 18.91 -12.41 13.22
C ASP A 780 19.47 -13.44 14.20
N PRO A 781 20.06 -13.02 15.33
CA PRO A 781 20.65 -13.94 16.30
C PRO A 781 19.60 -14.83 16.99
N SER A 782 18.32 -14.42 16.99
CA SER A 782 17.22 -15.24 17.53
C SER A 782 16.74 -16.33 16.57
N PHE A 783 17.20 -16.31 15.32
CA PHE A 783 16.86 -17.29 14.31
C PHE A 783 17.91 -18.39 14.24
N GLU A 784 17.54 -19.61 14.65
CA GLU A 784 18.39 -20.78 14.52
C GLU A 784 18.51 -21.19 13.05
N ARG A 785 19.55 -20.71 12.34
CA ARG A 785 19.74 -21.01 10.90
C ARG A 785 19.78 -22.49 10.56
N LYS A 786 20.22 -23.36 11.49
CA LYS A 786 20.18 -24.81 11.31
C LYS A 786 18.76 -25.36 11.15
N ARG A 787 17.75 -24.64 11.64
CA ARG A 787 16.32 -24.95 11.51
C ARG A 787 15.65 -24.20 10.36
N ARG A 788 16.41 -23.68 9.40
CA ARG A 788 15.84 -23.08 8.18
C ARG A 788 15.04 -24.14 7.41
N ALA A 789 13.94 -23.74 6.80
CA ALA A 789 13.27 -24.55 5.80
C ALA A 789 14.24 -24.87 4.65
N TRP A 790 14.45 -26.17 4.38
CA TRP A 790 15.32 -26.57 3.28
C TRP A 790 14.63 -26.34 1.93
N LYS A 791 15.42 -26.11 0.89
CA LYS A 791 14.92 -25.92 -0.47
C LYS A 791 14.82 -27.26 -1.21
N GLY A 792 13.78 -27.41 -2.03
CA GLY A 792 13.58 -28.63 -2.81
C GLY A 792 13.30 -29.85 -1.94
N TRP A 793 13.93 -30.97 -2.29
CA TRP A 793 13.75 -32.26 -1.63
C TRP A 793 14.92 -32.57 -0.70
N ARG A 794 14.63 -33.16 0.46
CA ARG A 794 15.63 -33.68 1.41
C ARG A 794 15.30 -35.13 1.71
N ASP A 795 16.32 -35.96 1.84
CA ASP A 795 16.15 -37.39 2.11
C ASP A 795 15.84 -37.66 3.59
N PHE A 796 14.88 -38.55 3.81
CA PHE A 796 14.43 -39.02 5.11
C PHE A 796 14.36 -40.55 5.11
N ILE A 797 14.44 -41.12 6.32
CA ILE A 797 14.26 -42.54 6.57
C ILE A 797 13.01 -42.71 7.43
N VAL A 798 12.20 -43.73 7.11
CA VAL A 798 11.08 -44.15 7.95
C VAL A 798 11.63 -44.82 9.21
N THR A 799 11.39 -44.20 10.36
CA THR A 799 11.88 -44.70 11.67
C THR A 799 10.80 -45.37 12.50
N LYS A 800 9.53 -45.11 12.21
CA LYS A 800 8.40 -45.73 12.92
C LYS A 800 7.18 -45.86 12.02
N LEU A 801 6.50 -47.00 12.12
CA LEU A 801 5.19 -47.28 11.53
C LEU A 801 4.25 -47.77 12.64
N VAL A 802 3.06 -47.17 12.73
CA VAL A 802 2.04 -47.54 13.71
C VAL A 802 0.68 -47.59 13.03
N ASP A 803 -0.08 -48.67 13.23
CA ASP A 803 -1.49 -48.72 12.84
C ASP A 803 -2.31 -47.93 13.87
N GLU A 804 -2.78 -46.75 13.47
CA GLU A 804 -3.47 -45.80 14.35
C GLU A 804 -4.95 -46.15 14.49
N ALA A 805 -5.56 -46.67 13.43
CA ALA A 805 -6.93 -47.16 13.36
C ALA A 805 -7.09 -48.05 12.12
N GLU A 806 -8.25 -48.68 11.95
CA GLU A 806 -8.56 -49.50 10.78
C GLU A 806 -8.35 -48.70 9.48
N GLY A 807 -7.35 -49.11 8.69
CA GLY A 807 -6.99 -48.45 7.44
C GLY A 807 -6.31 -47.10 7.60
N VAL A 808 -5.77 -46.76 8.78
CA VAL A 808 -4.95 -45.56 9.02
C VAL A 808 -3.59 -45.97 9.59
N ARG A 809 -2.52 -45.55 8.91
CA ARG A 809 -1.14 -45.82 9.32
C ARG A 809 -0.40 -44.51 9.55
N THR A 810 0.20 -44.39 10.72
CA THR A 810 1.07 -43.29 11.14
C THR A 810 2.52 -43.62 10.78
N VAL A 811 3.21 -42.67 10.15
CA VAL A 811 4.60 -42.79 9.70
C VAL A 811 5.42 -41.68 10.33
N THR A 812 6.53 -42.05 10.97
CA THR A 812 7.53 -41.09 11.48
C THR A 812 8.79 -41.14 10.62
N PHE A 813 9.27 -39.96 10.27
CA PHE A 813 10.46 -39.75 9.46
C PHE A 813 11.55 -39.07 10.26
N THR A 814 12.79 -39.45 10.01
CA THR A 814 14.00 -38.74 10.48
C THR A 814 14.84 -38.37 9.27
N ALA A 815 15.47 -37.18 9.27
CA ALA A 815 16.33 -36.80 8.17
C ALA A 815 17.52 -37.77 8.07
N LYS A 816 17.84 -38.23 6.86
CA LYS A 816 18.89 -39.22 6.62
C LYS A 816 20.28 -38.72 7.03
N ASP A 817 20.48 -37.41 7.01
CA ASP A 817 21.70 -36.73 7.43
C ASP A 817 21.75 -36.41 8.94
N GLU A 818 20.75 -36.88 9.71
CA GLU A 818 20.56 -36.61 11.14
C GLU A 818 20.52 -35.11 11.53
N GLY A 819 20.36 -34.23 10.54
CA GLY A 819 20.31 -32.79 10.75
C GLY A 819 19.02 -32.36 11.47
N PRO A 820 19.02 -31.15 12.07
CA PRO A 820 17.85 -30.63 12.76
C PRO A 820 16.74 -30.29 11.76
N LEU A 821 15.51 -30.27 12.27
CA LEU A 821 14.32 -29.97 11.49
C LEU A 821 13.67 -28.64 11.93
N PRO A 822 13.15 -27.84 10.98
CA PRO A 822 12.35 -26.66 11.30
C PRO A 822 11.12 -27.00 12.15
N ASP A 823 10.76 -26.10 13.05
CA ASP A 823 9.41 -26.07 13.59
C ASP A 823 8.41 -25.64 12.50
N TYR A 824 7.13 -25.87 12.77
CA TYR A 824 6.05 -25.55 11.85
C TYR A 824 4.90 -24.87 12.60
N LEU A 825 3.88 -24.43 11.86
CA LEU A 825 2.64 -23.92 12.42
C LEU A 825 1.56 -25.02 12.40
N PRO A 826 0.69 -25.11 13.41
CA PRO A 826 -0.33 -26.14 13.44
C PRO A 826 -1.27 -26.03 12.23
N GLY A 827 -1.48 -27.15 11.54
CA GLY A 827 -2.22 -27.22 10.27
C GLY A 827 -1.33 -27.40 9.04
N GLN A 828 -0.04 -27.04 9.13
CA GLN A 828 0.91 -27.21 8.03
C GLN A 828 1.15 -28.68 7.66
N HIS A 829 1.67 -28.87 6.45
CA HIS A 829 1.91 -30.16 5.84
C HIS A 829 3.34 -30.28 5.30
N VAL A 830 3.77 -31.52 5.07
CA VAL A 830 4.97 -31.83 4.28
C VAL A 830 4.54 -32.49 2.97
N SER A 831 5.29 -32.24 1.90
CA SER A 831 5.17 -33.04 0.67
C SER A 831 6.10 -34.24 0.77
N VAL A 832 5.57 -35.44 0.55
CA VAL A 832 6.33 -36.70 0.52
C VAL A 832 6.40 -37.18 -0.92
N HIS A 833 7.61 -37.52 -1.36
CA HIS A 833 7.90 -38.08 -2.68
C HIS A 833 8.58 -39.44 -2.55
N VAL A 834 8.06 -40.40 -3.31
CA VAL A 834 8.61 -41.75 -3.45
C VAL A 834 8.97 -41.95 -4.92
N ALA A 835 10.28 -41.95 -5.20
CA ALA A 835 10.80 -42.00 -6.57
C ALA A 835 10.49 -43.33 -7.27
N THR A 836 10.39 -44.42 -6.50
CA THR A 836 10.12 -45.79 -7.01
C THR A 836 8.65 -46.03 -7.35
N LEU A 837 7.75 -45.11 -7.01
CA LEU A 837 6.31 -45.30 -7.16
C LEU A 837 5.79 -44.63 -8.44
N GLY A 838 5.68 -45.41 -9.53
CA GLY A 838 5.27 -44.94 -10.87
C GLY A 838 6.43 -44.42 -11.72
N GLU A 839 6.21 -44.21 -13.03
CA GLU A 839 7.28 -43.89 -14.01
C GLU A 839 8.12 -42.64 -13.70
N ARG A 840 7.57 -41.69 -12.92
CA ARG A 840 8.26 -40.44 -12.54
C ARG A 840 8.31 -40.22 -11.02
N GLY A 841 8.02 -41.26 -10.24
CA GLY A 841 7.76 -41.16 -8.81
C GLY A 841 6.43 -40.47 -8.49
N THR A 842 5.94 -40.66 -7.26
CA THR A 842 4.67 -40.11 -6.81
C THR A 842 4.89 -39.13 -5.67
N THR A 843 4.21 -37.97 -5.73
CA THR A 843 4.23 -36.95 -4.68
C THR A 843 2.85 -36.72 -4.08
N ARG A 844 2.75 -36.64 -2.75
CA ARG A 844 1.52 -36.27 -2.04
C ARG A 844 1.84 -35.38 -0.84
N ALA A 845 0.92 -34.47 -0.50
CA ALA A 845 1.00 -33.65 0.69
C ALA A 845 0.24 -34.29 1.85
N TYR A 846 0.82 -34.25 3.04
CA TYR A 846 0.22 -34.80 4.27
C TYR A 846 0.44 -33.83 5.43
N SER A 847 -0.64 -33.50 6.15
CA SER A 847 -0.53 -32.70 7.37
C SER A 847 0.39 -33.34 8.39
N LEU A 848 1.18 -32.50 9.04
CA LEU A 848 2.00 -32.91 10.16
C LEU A 848 1.10 -33.17 11.37
N VAL A 849 1.42 -34.25 12.08
CA VAL A 849 0.78 -34.66 13.32
C VAL A 849 1.79 -34.48 14.45
N GLY A 850 1.35 -33.91 15.56
CA GLY A 850 2.21 -33.65 16.71
C GLY A 850 2.33 -32.18 17.06
N HIS A 851 3.01 -31.94 18.18
CA HIS A 851 3.34 -30.62 18.69
C HIS A 851 4.15 -29.81 17.67
N ALA A 852 3.75 -28.56 17.40
CA ALA A 852 4.32 -27.74 16.33
C ALA A 852 5.70 -27.12 16.66
N LYS A 853 6.04 -26.96 17.95
CA LYS A 853 7.31 -26.35 18.40
C LYS A 853 8.12 -27.26 19.33
N GLU A 854 9.21 -27.84 18.88
CA GLU A 854 9.98 -28.78 19.71
C GLU A 854 11.45 -28.39 19.80
N SER A 855 11.98 -28.31 21.03
CA SER A 855 13.40 -28.04 21.24
C SER A 855 14.20 -29.23 20.71
N GLY A 856 15.02 -29.01 19.67
CA GLY A 856 15.85 -30.05 19.06
C GLY A 856 15.12 -31.00 18.11
N ARG A 857 14.00 -30.60 17.51
CA ARG A 857 13.22 -31.43 16.57
C ARG A 857 14.09 -32.23 15.59
N ARG A 858 13.89 -33.56 15.56
CA ARG A 858 14.55 -34.50 14.63
C ARG A 858 13.58 -35.30 13.78
N THR A 859 12.29 -35.26 14.10
CA THR A 859 11.28 -36.08 13.44
C THR A 859 10.09 -35.27 12.94
N TYR A 860 9.52 -35.75 11.84
CA TYR A 860 8.17 -35.39 11.41
C TYR A 860 7.30 -36.63 11.39
N THR A 861 6.03 -36.46 11.73
CA THR A 861 5.04 -37.54 11.75
C THR A 861 3.85 -37.14 10.90
N ILE A 862 3.37 -38.07 10.07
CA ILE A 862 2.13 -37.94 9.30
C ILE A 862 1.26 -39.16 9.57
N SER A 863 -0.03 -39.06 9.30
CA SER A 863 -0.93 -40.22 9.34
C SER A 863 -1.77 -40.29 8.08
N VAL A 864 -1.82 -41.47 7.48
CA VAL A 864 -2.34 -41.67 6.12
C VAL A 864 -3.40 -42.75 6.13
N ARG A 865 -4.56 -42.44 5.53
CA ARG A 865 -5.61 -43.43 5.28
C ARG A 865 -5.34 -44.20 4.00
N HIS A 866 -5.55 -45.51 4.04
CA HIS A 866 -5.51 -46.37 2.86
C HIS A 866 -6.64 -46.00 1.91
N GLN A 867 -6.29 -45.57 0.70
CA GLN A 867 -7.23 -45.46 -0.42
C GLN A 867 -6.92 -46.57 -1.42
N PRO A 868 -7.84 -47.51 -1.70
CA PRO A 868 -7.56 -48.67 -2.55
C PRO A 868 -7.03 -48.34 -3.95
N GLN A 869 -7.44 -47.20 -4.51
CA GLN A 869 -7.00 -46.71 -5.81
C GLN A 869 -5.82 -45.72 -5.73
N GLY A 870 -5.36 -45.38 -4.53
CA GLY A 870 -4.30 -44.39 -4.31
C GLY A 870 -2.92 -45.05 -4.25
N ALA A 871 -2.08 -44.82 -5.27
CA ALA A 871 -0.73 -45.39 -5.33
C ALA A 871 0.09 -45.15 -4.06
N MET A 872 0.23 -43.89 -3.61
CA MET A 872 1.00 -43.53 -2.41
C MET A 872 0.41 -44.14 -1.13
N SER A 873 -0.92 -44.09 -0.95
CA SER A 873 -1.56 -44.64 0.24
C SER A 873 -1.47 -46.17 0.28
N SER A 874 -1.56 -46.85 -0.85
CA SER A 874 -1.37 -48.31 -0.93
C SER A 874 0.07 -48.69 -0.61
N HIS A 875 1.05 -47.97 -1.17
CA HIS A 875 2.47 -48.17 -0.87
C HIS A 875 2.77 -47.99 0.63
N ILE A 876 2.32 -46.91 1.26
CA ILE A 876 2.50 -46.67 2.71
C ILE A 876 1.92 -47.80 3.57
N HIS A 877 0.82 -48.41 3.15
CA HIS A 877 0.13 -49.44 3.93
C HIS A 877 0.65 -50.85 3.69
N ARG A 878 1.15 -51.16 2.49
CA ARG A 878 1.47 -52.54 2.08
C ARG A 878 2.94 -52.81 1.88
N GLU A 879 3.73 -51.80 1.53
CA GLU A 879 5.09 -51.96 1.04
C GLU A 879 6.12 -51.19 1.86
N LEU A 880 5.75 -49.99 2.34
CA LEU A 880 6.66 -49.14 3.12
C LEU A 880 7.05 -49.81 4.44
N ALA A 881 8.34 -49.93 4.68
CA ALA A 881 8.95 -50.53 5.87
C ALA A 881 9.83 -49.53 6.65
N VAL A 882 10.11 -49.85 7.91
CA VAL A 882 11.11 -49.12 8.69
C VAL A 882 12.49 -49.32 8.04
N GLY A 883 13.22 -48.22 7.82
CA GLY A 883 14.47 -48.21 7.07
C GLY A 883 14.34 -47.69 5.64
N ASP A 884 13.13 -47.61 5.08
CA ASP A 884 12.93 -47.13 3.71
C ASP A 884 13.20 -45.63 3.57
N GLY A 885 13.78 -45.26 2.43
CA GLY A 885 14.10 -43.88 2.07
C GLY A 885 12.94 -43.19 1.36
N VAL A 886 12.61 -41.97 1.80
CA VAL A 886 11.63 -41.09 1.16
C VAL A 886 12.20 -39.67 1.06
N ALA A 887 11.71 -38.88 0.11
CA ALA A 887 12.10 -37.48 -0.03
C ALA A 887 10.99 -36.55 0.47
N LEU A 888 11.32 -35.58 1.32
CA LEU A 888 10.37 -34.58 1.82
C LEU A 888 10.71 -33.16 1.34
N ARG A 889 9.68 -32.34 1.13
CA ARG A 889 9.81 -30.87 1.16
C ARG A 889 9.59 -30.35 2.58
N ALA A 890 10.19 -29.19 2.87
CA ALA A 890 10.04 -28.53 4.16
C ALA A 890 8.55 -28.27 4.50
N PRO A 891 8.18 -28.20 5.79
CA PRO A 891 6.83 -27.86 6.19
C PRO A 891 6.36 -26.57 5.53
N GLY A 892 5.14 -26.59 5.02
CA GLY A 892 4.51 -25.46 4.33
C GLY A 892 2.99 -25.51 4.42
N GLY A 893 2.34 -24.60 3.71
CA GLY A 893 0.88 -24.44 3.70
C GLY A 893 0.40 -23.25 4.52
N ILE A 894 -0.77 -22.75 4.12
CA ILE A 894 -1.42 -21.55 4.67
C ILE A 894 -2.67 -21.86 5.50
N PHE A 895 -3.11 -23.12 5.52
CA PHE A 895 -4.13 -23.58 6.47
C PHE A 895 -3.48 -23.75 7.83
N VAL A 896 -3.60 -22.71 8.63
CA VAL A 896 -3.00 -22.63 9.96
C VAL A 896 -4.07 -22.21 10.95
N LEU A 897 -4.07 -22.82 12.14
CA LEU A 897 -5.05 -22.53 13.17
C LEU A 897 -4.54 -21.53 14.22
N PRO A 898 -5.39 -20.61 14.73
CA PRO A 898 -5.03 -19.63 15.74
C PRO A 898 -4.64 -20.23 17.07
N MET A 899 -3.37 -20.09 17.47
CA MET A 899 -2.95 -20.39 18.85
C MET A 899 -3.59 -19.44 19.89
N ARG A 900 -4.15 -18.32 19.43
CA ARG A 900 -4.92 -17.34 20.22
C ARG A 900 -6.08 -16.86 19.37
N SER A 901 -7.29 -16.82 19.94
CA SER A 901 -8.48 -16.31 19.26
C SER A 901 -9.46 -15.76 20.29
N ARG A 902 -10.10 -14.63 19.97
CA ARG A 902 -11.24 -14.10 20.73
C ARG A 902 -12.54 -14.81 20.36
N GLN A 903 -12.62 -15.37 19.15
CA GLN A 903 -13.78 -16.11 18.64
C GLN A 903 -13.59 -17.62 18.89
N PRO A 904 -14.70 -18.38 19.06
CA PRO A 904 -14.62 -19.84 19.13
C PRO A 904 -14.01 -20.43 17.85
N VAL A 905 -13.14 -21.44 18.01
CA VAL A 905 -12.54 -22.18 16.90
C VAL A 905 -13.29 -23.50 16.73
N VAL A 906 -13.94 -23.68 15.59
CA VAL A 906 -14.73 -24.87 15.26
C VAL A 906 -14.00 -25.65 14.17
N MET A 907 -13.72 -26.91 14.45
CA MET A 907 -12.98 -27.82 13.56
C MET A 907 -13.92 -28.93 13.10
N PHE A 908 -14.01 -29.13 11.79
CA PHE A 908 -14.71 -30.25 11.16
C PHE A 908 -13.69 -31.20 10.54
N ALA A 909 -13.59 -32.38 11.11
CA ALA A 909 -12.69 -33.43 10.66
C ALA A 909 -13.47 -34.57 10.00
N GLY A 910 -13.02 -35.04 8.84
CA GLY A 910 -13.54 -36.25 8.20
C GLY A 910 -12.46 -37.32 8.07
N GLY A 911 -12.58 -38.43 8.79
CA GLY A 911 -11.60 -39.52 8.80
C GLY A 911 -10.18 -39.01 9.12
N ILE A 912 -9.23 -39.14 8.19
CA ILE A 912 -7.84 -38.70 8.43
C ILE A 912 -7.62 -37.18 8.30
N GLY A 913 -8.66 -36.44 7.89
CA GLY A 913 -8.65 -34.96 7.93
C GLY A 913 -8.52 -34.38 9.35
N ILE A 914 -8.53 -35.22 10.39
CA ILE A 914 -8.25 -34.85 11.78
C ILE A 914 -6.79 -34.42 12.02
N THR A 915 -5.85 -34.86 11.18
CA THR A 915 -4.40 -34.65 11.35
C THR A 915 -3.96 -33.20 11.59
N PRO A 916 -4.39 -32.18 10.81
CA PRO A 916 -4.06 -30.78 11.10
C PRO A 916 -4.59 -30.34 12.47
N PHE A 917 -5.77 -30.82 12.87
CA PHE A 917 -6.38 -30.47 14.15
C PHE A 917 -5.72 -31.17 15.33
N MET A 918 -5.20 -32.39 15.17
CA MET A 918 -4.36 -33.02 16.20
C MET A 918 -3.12 -32.19 16.48
N SER A 919 -2.44 -31.70 15.44
CA SER A 919 -1.29 -30.82 15.64
C SER A 919 -1.67 -29.55 16.40
N TYR A 920 -2.81 -28.94 16.07
CA TYR A 920 -3.33 -27.77 16.76
C TYR A 920 -3.66 -28.02 18.23
N LEU A 921 -4.46 -29.05 18.52
CA LEU A 921 -4.88 -29.40 19.87
C LEU A 921 -3.70 -29.75 20.77
N GLU A 922 -2.73 -30.52 20.26
CA GLU A 922 -1.52 -30.89 21.01
C GLU A 922 -0.58 -29.70 21.23
N SER A 923 -0.52 -28.79 20.26
CA SER A 923 0.20 -27.52 20.39
C SER A 923 -0.40 -26.64 21.48
N LEU A 924 -1.72 -26.47 21.50
CA LEU A 924 -2.41 -25.70 22.54
C LEU A 924 -2.30 -26.34 23.93
N ALA A 925 -2.36 -27.67 24.01
CA ALA A 925 -2.25 -28.38 25.27
C ALA A 925 -0.89 -28.18 25.95
N ARG A 926 0.18 -28.01 25.16
CA ARG A 926 1.55 -27.82 25.65
C ARG A 926 2.00 -26.36 25.73
N ASP A 927 1.30 -25.43 25.09
CA ASP A 927 1.61 -24.01 25.20
C ASP A 927 1.26 -23.48 26.60
N THR A 928 2.29 -23.31 27.43
CA THR A 928 2.19 -22.72 28.79
C THR A 928 2.32 -21.20 28.77
N ALA A 929 2.67 -20.59 27.63
CA ALA A 929 2.89 -19.15 27.51
C ALA A 929 1.57 -18.37 27.31
N THR A 930 0.50 -19.03 26.88
CA THR A 930 -0.83 -18.42 26.76
C THR A 930 -1.59 -18.48 28.09
N LYS A 931 -1.85 -17.31 28.71
CA LYS A 931 -2.70 -17.21 29.91
C LYS A 931 -4.18 -17.58 29.65
N GLN A 932 -4.64 -17.59 28.39
CA GLN A 932 -5.97 -18.03 27.97
C GLN A 932 -5.89 -18.79 26.63
N ARG A 933 -6.38 -20.04 26.61
CA ARG A 933 -6.56 -20.85 25.39
C ARG A 933 -7.88 -20.47 24.70
N PRO A 934 -7.97 -20.53 23.36
CA PRO A 934 -9.23 -20.28 22.65
C PRO A 934 -10.27 -21.36 22.98
N GLU A 935 -11.56 -21.01 23.00
CA GLU A 935 -12.63 -22.03 23.04
C GLU A 935 -12.57 -22.87 21.76
N ALA A 936 -12.54 -24.19 21.88
CA ALA A 936 -12.38 -25.08 20.73
C ALA A 936 -13.44 -26.19 20.70
N TRP A 937 -13.99 -26.39 19.50
CA TRP A 937 -14.96 -27.43 19.19
C TRP A 937 -14.40 -28.31 18.09
N LEU A 938 -14.41 -29.62 18.30
CA LEU A 938 -14.05 -30.62 17.31
C LEU A 938 -15.28 -31.46 16.97
N PHE A 939 -15.74 -31.35 15.72
CA PHE A 939 -16.77 -32.22 15.15
C PHE A 939 -16.07 -33.24 14.24
N TYR A 940 -16.08 -34.52 14.64
CA TYR A 940 -15.27 -35.54 14.00
C TYR A 940 -16.13 -36.67 13.41
N ALA A 941 -16.14 -36.75 12.09
CA ALA A 941 -16.85 -37.79 11.34
C ALA A 941 -15.95 -39.00 11.04
N ASN A 942 -16.43 -40.18 11.43
CA ASN A 942 -15.80 -41.47 11.18
C ASN A 942 -16.82 -42.47 10.61
N ARG A 943 -16.36 -43.62 10.09
CA ARG A 943 -17.28 -44.67 9.62
C ARG A 943 -17.91 -45.44 10.79
N HIS A 944 -17.08 -45.83 11.76
CA HIS A 944 -17.41 -46.63 12.94
C HIS A 944 -16.24 -46.55 13.94
N GLY A 945 -16.37 -47.14 15.12
CA GLY A 945 -15.37 -47.05 16.19
C GLY A 945 -13.98 -47.55 15.79
N ALA A 946 -13.86 -48.65 15.04
CA ALA A 946 -12.55 -49.16 14.60
C ALA A 946 -11.81 -48.24 13.61
N ALA A 947 -12.50 -47.36 12.88
CA ALA A 947 -11.90 -46.41 11.95
C ALA A 947 -11.64 -45.03 12.58
N HIS A 948 -11.93 -44.87 13.89
CA HIS A 948 -11.78 -43.62 14.63
C HIS A 948 -10.31 -43.41 15.03
N ALA A 949 -9.54 -42.73 14.18
CA ALA A 949 -8.12 -42.45 14.43
C ALA A 949 -7.92 -41.48 15.60
N PHE A 950 -6.86 -41.69 16.39
CA PHE A 950 -6.47 -40.85 17.54
C PHE A 950 -7.47 -40.77 18.70
N LYS A 951 -8.47 -41.66 18.79
CA LYS A 951 -9.51 -41.64 19.84
C LYS A 951 -8.93 -41.45 21.26
N GLU A 952 -7.96 -42.28 21.63
CA GLU A 952 -7.32 -42.21 22.96
C GLU A 952 -6.59 -40.88 23.22
N ARG A 953 -5.91 -40.33 22.19
CA ARG A 953 -5.22 -39.04 22.29
C ARG A 953 -6.21 -37.89 22.44
N ILE A 954 -7.33 -37.92 21.70
CA ILE A 954 -8.41 -36.93 21.82
C ILE A 954 -9.03 -36.99 23.21
N GLU A 955 -9.30 -38.17 23.75
CA GLU A 955 -9.79 -38.34 25.12
C GLU A 955 -8.81 -37.81 26.18
N ALA A 956 -7.51 -38.07 26.01
CA ALA A 956 -6.47 -37.53 26.89
C ALA A 956 -6.44 -35.98 26.85
N LEU A 957 -6.54 -35.40 25.65
CA LEU A 957 -6.64 -33.95 25.46
C LEU A 957 -7.91 -33.37 26.11
N ARG A 958 -9.06 -34.02 25.94
CA ARG A 958 -10.33 -33.63 26.56
C ARG A 958 -10.27 -33.68 28.09
N LYS A 959 -9.58 -34.69 28.66
CA LYS A 959 -9.34 -34.78 30.11
C LYS A 959 -8.42 -33.65 30.61
N ALA A 960 -7.34 -33.36 29.87
CA ALA A 960 -6.39 -32.30 30.21
C ALA A 960 -6.92 -30.88 29.94
N TRP A 961 -7.95 -30.75 29.10
CA TRP A 961 -8.55 -29.48 28.70
C TRP A 961 -10.09 -29.58 28.70
N PRO A 962 -10.74 -29.36 29.86
CA PRO A 962 -12.19 -29.51 30.01
C PRO A 962 -13.06 -28.57 29.15
N ALA A 963 -12.46 -27.50 28.62
CA ALA A 963 -13.13 -26.55 27.71
C ALA A 963 -13.07 -26.98 26.23
N LEU A 964 -12.31 -28.03 25.87
CA LEU A 964 -12.39 -28.66 24.56
C LEU A 964 -13.70 -29.44 24.46
N ARG A 965 -14.53 -29.08 23.48
CA ARG A 965 -15.75 -29.82 23.14
C ARG A 965 -15.48 -30.74 21.97
N VAL A 966 -15.77 -32.02 22.12
CA VAL A 966 -15.61 -33.04 21.07
C VAL A 966 -16.98 -33.63 20.79
N PHE A 967 -17.32 -33.77 19.51
CA PHE A 967 -18.56 -34.34 19.01
C PHE A 967 -18.23 -35.33 17.89
N ASP A 968 -18.31 -36.61 18.21
CA ASP A 968 -18.01 -37.70 17.32
C ASP A 968 -19.27 -38.19 16.59
N CYS A 969 -19.12 -38.46 15.30
CA CYS A 969 -20.22 -38.86 14.43
C CYS A 969 -19.84 -40.09 13.60
N TYR A 970 -20.64 -41.17 13.69
CA TYR A 970 -20.39 -42.43 12.96
C TYR A 970 -21.42 -42.65 11.85
N ALA A 971 -20.96 -42.66 10.60
CA ALA A 971 -21.83 -42.88 9.44
C ALA A 971 -22.44 -44.29 9.39
N HIS A 972 -21.71 -45.30 9.89
CA HIS A 972 -22.06 -46.71 9.85
C HIS A 972 -21.66 -47.40 11.17
N ALA A 973 -22.19 -46.93 12.30
CA ALA A 973 -21.94 -47.54 13.61
C ALA A 973 -22.25 -49.05 13.59
N ARG A 974 -21.35 -49.86 14.14
CA ARG A 974 -21.46 -51.32 14.16
C ARG A 974 -22.29 -51.74 15.37
N ALA A 975 -23.43 -52.38 15.10
CA ALA A 975 -24.33 -52.87 16.13
C ALA A 975 -23.60 -53.78 17.13
N GLY A 976 -23.77 -53.52 18.43
CA GLY A 976 -23.14 -54.28 19.52
C GLY A 976 -21.65 -54.00 19.77
N LEU A 977 -20.97 -53.22 18.91
CA LEU A 977 -19.57 -52.85 19.06
C LEU A 977 -19.38 -51.35 19.31
N ASP A 978 -20.16 -50.50 18.65
CA ASP A 978 -20.12 -49.05 18.83
C ASP A 978 -21.36 -48.59 19.60
N VAL A 979 -21.17 -47.98 20.77
CA VAL A 979 -22.25 -47.59 21.70
C VAL A 979 -22.55 -46.10 21.59
N ALA A 980 -23.80 -45.76 21.25
CA ALA A 980 -24.26 -44.38 21.18
C ALA A 980 -24.12 -43.68 22.55
N ARG A 981 -23.73 -42.40 22.54
CA ARG A 981 -23.43 -41.56 23.71
C ARG A 981 -22.21 -41.97 24.53
N ILE A 982 -21.50 -43.04 24.14
CA ILE A 982 -20.22 -43.43 24.71
C ILE A 982 -19.13 -43.29 23.66
N ASP A 983 -19.29 -43.95 22.51
CA ASP A 983 -18.32 -43.96 21.42
C ASP A 983 -18.56 -42.89 20.35
N TYR A 984 -19.79 -42.40 20.24
CA TYR A 984 -20.20 -41.36 19.31
C TYR A 984 -21.51 -40.68 19.75
N GLU A 985 -21.69 -39.41 19.41
CA GLU A 985 -22.87 -38.61 19.76
C GLU A 985 -23.99 -38.72 18.73
N ARG A 986 -23.68 -38.89 17.44
CA ARG A 986 -24.67 -38.94 16.35
C ARG A 986 -24.35 -39.99 15.30
N ALA A 987 -25.36 -40.78 14.92
CA ALA A 987 -25.26 -41.66 13.74
C ALA A 987 -25.56 -40.88 12.44
N GLY A 988 -24.90 -41.26 11.35
CA GLY A 988 -25.09 -40.68 10.01
C GLY A 988 -23.94 -39.80 9.54
N TYR A 989 -24.16 -39.05 8.46
CA TYR A 989 -23.17 -38.11 7.94
C TYR A 989 -23.18 -36.80 8.72
N LEU A 990 -22.02 -36.16 8.81
CA LEU A 990 -21.84 -34.86 9.43
C LEU A 990 -22.22 -33.76 8.45
N ASP A 991 -23.07 -32.84 8.89
CA ASP A 991 -23.55 -31.69 8.13
C ASP A 991 -23.62 -30.45 9.04
N ALA A 992 -23.95 -29.28 8.50
CA ALA A 992 -23.96 -28.02 9.25
C ALA A 992 -25.04 -27.95 10.37
N SER A 993 -26.01 -28.86 10.43
CA SER A 993 -27.08 -28.87 11.46
C SER A 993 -26.57 -29.14 12.87
N VAL A 994 -25.36 -29.70 13.03
CA VAL A 994 -24.75 -29.93 14.35
C VAL A 994 -24.31 -28.64 15.04
N ILE A 995 -24.19 -27.53 14.30
CA ILE A 995 -23.78 -26.25 14.84
C ILE A 995 -24.98 -25.55 15.46
N GLY A 996 -24.92 -25.26 16.76
CA GLY A 996 -25.92 -24.41 17.41
C GLY A 996 -25.82 -22.95 16.95
N ASP A 997 -26.95 -22.24 16.94
CA ASP A 997 -27.02 -20.83 16.51
C ASP A 997 -26.14 -19.91 17.36
N ASP A 998 -25.83 -20.30 18.59
CA ASP A 998 -24.92 -19.56 19.48
C ASP A 998 -23.50 -19.41 18.89
N LEU A 999 -22.93 -20.47 18.31
CA LEU A 999 -21.60 -20.39 17.68
C LEU A 999 -21.60 -19.46 16.47
N ILE A 1000 -22.70 -19.44 15.71
CA ILE A 1000 -22.88 -18.54 14.57
C ILE A 1000 -22.99 -17.08 15.05
N ARG A 1001 -23.82 -16.82 16.07
CA ARG A 1001 -23.96 -15.48 16.68
C ARG A 1001 -22.66 -14.96 17.27
N ARG A 1002 -21.85 -15.84 17.87
CA ARG A 1002 -20.51 -15.52 18.40
C ARG A 1002 -19.42 -15.46 17.31
N ARG A 1003 -19.80 -15.55 16.03
CA ARG A 1003 -18.90 -15.47 14.86
C ARG A 1003 -17.72 -16.44 14.94
N ALA A 1004 -18.01 -17.69 15.29
CA ALA A 1004 -17.02 -18.76 15.30
C ALA A 1004 -16.25 -18.87 13.97
N ARG A 1005 -15.01 -19.32 14.05
CA ARG A 1005 -14.14 -19.58 12.90
C ARG A 1005 -14.20 -21.07 12.56
N PHE A 1006 -14.61 -21.40 11.34
CA PHE A 1006 -14.84 -22.77 10.93
C PHE A 1006 -13.68 -23.27 10.10
N TYR A 1007 -12.99 -24.33 10.55
CA TYR A 1007 -11.87 -24.96 9.87
C TYR A 1007 -12.26 -26.37 9.46
N LEU A 1008 -12.14 -26.70 8.18
CA LEU A 1008 -12.60 -27.95 7.61
C LEU A 1008 -11.44 -28.71 6.96
N CYS A 1009 -11.35 -30.00 7.27
CA CYS A 1009 -10.45 -30.91 6.58
C CYS A 1009 -11.07 -32.32 6.53
N GLY A 1010 -11.22 -32.87 5.33
CA GLY A 1010 -11.84 -34.16 5.12
C GLY A 1010 -12.19 -34.42 3.66
N PRO A 1011 -13.11 -35.37 3.38
CA PRO A 1011 -13.61 -35.62 2.03
C PRO A 1011 -14.33 -34.39 1.45
N GLU A 1012 -14.09 -34.05 0.18
CA GLU A 1012 -14.71 -32.88 -0.47
C GLU A 1012 -16.25 -32.86 -0.35
N PRO A 1013 -17.00 -33.98 -0.54
CA PRO A 1013 -18.45 -33.95 -0.39
C PRO A 1013 -18.93 -33.51 0.99
N MET A 1014 -18.21 -33.91 2.04
CA MET A 1014 -18.50 -33.50 3.42
C MET A 1014 -18.24 -32.00 3.59
N MET A 1015 -17.07 -31.52 3.14
CA MET A 1015 -16.71 -30.11 3.27
C MET A 1015 -17.67 -29.22 2.50
N THR A 1016 -18.02 -29.56 1.26
CA THR A 1016 -19.01 -28.81 0.45
C THR A 1016 -20.36 -28.75 1.15
N SER A 1017 -20.89 -29.90 1.63
CA SER A 1017 -22.17 -29.93 2.34
C SER A 1017 -22.19 -29.05 3.60
N ILE A 1018 -21.10 -29.06 4.39
CA ILE A 1018 -20.99 -28.22 5.58
C ILE A 1018 -20.87 -26.74 5.19
N ILE A 1019 -20.04 -26.40 4.20
CA ILE A 1019 -19.87 -25.01 3.74
C ILE A 1019 -21.21 -24.45 3.25
N ASP A 1020 -21.91 -25.18 2.38
CA ASP A 1020 -23.21 -24.76 1.84
C ASP A 1020 -24.24 -24.60 2.96
N GLY A 1021 -24.26 -25.52 3.93
CA GLY A 1021 -25.13 -25.44 5.09
C GLY A 1021 -24.81 -24.28 6.03
N LEU A 1022 -23.53 -23.94 6.23
CA LEU A 1022 -23.12 -22.78 7.03
C LEU A 1022 -23.46 -21.46 6.32
N VAL A 1023 -23.21 -21.37 5.01
CA VAL A 1023 -23.54 -20.18 4.20
C VAL A 1023 -25.06 -19.99 4.11
N ALA A 1024 -25.84 -21.07 4.02
CA ALA A 1024 -27.31 -21.01 4.07
C ALA A 1024 -27.83 -20.53 5.44
N ARG A 1025 -27.00 -20.58 6.48
CA ARG A 1025 -27.26 -20.08 7.84
C ARG A 1025 -26.50 -18.78 8.12
N ASP A 1026 -26.19 -18.02 7.07
CA ASP A 1026 -25.60 -16.67 7.10
C ASP A 1026 -24.18 -16.57 7.66
N VAL A 1027 -23.45 -17.70 7.74
CA VAL A 1027 -22.01 -17.66 8.00
C VAL A 1027 -21.30 -17.11 6.76
N PRO A 1028 -20.53 -16.01 6.87
CA PRO A 1028 -19.80 -15.48 5.74
C PRO A 1028 -18.74 -16.49 5.26
N ALA A 1029 -18.61 -16.66 3.94
CA ALA A 1029 -17.67 -17.61 3.35
C ALA A 1029 -16.20 -17.37 3.78
N PHE A 1030 -15.82 -16.12 4.06
CA PHE A 1030 -14.47 -15.77 4.52
C PHE A 1030 -14.20 -16.11 6.00
N ASP A 1031 -15.22 -16.49 6.78
CA ASP A 1031 -15.06 -17.06 8.13
C ASP A 1031 -14.94 -18.60 8.10
N ILE A 1032 -14.95 -19.19 6.90
CA ILE A 1032 -14.87 -20.64 6.66
C ILE A 1032 -13.56 -20.97 5.91
N PHE A 1033 -12.70 -21.74 6.56
CA PHE A 1033 -11.38 -22.13 6.09
C PHE A 1033 -11.40 -23.62 5.75
N LYS A 1034 -10.92 -24.00 4.58
CA LYS A 1034 -10.77 -25.41 4.19
C LYS A 1034 -9.35 -25.73 3.75
N GLU A 1035 -8.92 -26.95 4.03
CA GLU A 1035 -7.69 -27.53 3.48
C GLU A 1035 -8.04 -28.65 2.52
N ALA A 1036 -7.42 -28.66 1.34
CA ALA A 1036 -7.60 -29.68 0.33
C ALA A 1036 -6.22 -30.12 -0.20
N PHE A 1037 -5.73 -31.26 0.30
CA PHE A 1037 -4.43 -31.80 -0.11
C PHE A 1037 -4.45 -32.19 -1.58
N ARG A 1038 -3.72 -31.43 -2.39
CA ARG A 1038 -3.51 -31.71 -3.82
C ARG A 1038 -2.04 -31.94 -4.08
N SER A 1039 -1.76 -32.68 -5.16
CA SER A 1039 -0.38 -32.90 -5.60
C SER A 1039 0.13 -31.59 -6.22
N PRO A 1040 1.33 -31.11 -5.85
CA PRO A 1040 1.87 -29.88 -6.42
C PRO A 1040 2.14 -30.05 -7.92
N SER A 1041 1.91 -28.98 -8.69
CA SER A 1041 2.36 -28.86 -10.08
C SER A 1041 3.90 -28.83 -10.16
N GLN A 1042 4.46 -29.43 -11.21
CA GLN A 1042 5.90 -29.54 -11.45
C GLN A 1042 6.53 -28.21 -11.93
N PRO A 1043 7.86 -28.01 -11.79
CA PRO A 1043 8.53 -26.73 -12.04
C PRO A 1043 8.87 -26.43 -13.52
N ARG A 1044 8.86 -25.11 -13.84
CA ARG A 1044 9.40 -24.32 -14.97
C ARG A 1044 9.75 -25.00 -16.29
N ALA A 1045 9.05 -24.56 -17.34
CA ALA A 1045 9.27 -24.93 -18.74
C ALA A 1045 10.68 -24.61 -19.26
N ASP A 1046 11.20 -25.55 -20.04
CA ASP A 1046 12.36 -25.42 -20.91
C ASP A 1046 12.14 -24.32 -21.98
N ALA A 1047 13.13 -23.44 -22.17
CA ALA A 1047 13.10 -22.26 -23.05
C ALA A 1047 12.94 -22.60 -24.55
N THR A 1048 12.98 -23.87 -24.93
CA THR A 1048 12.84 -24.34 -26.32
C THR A 1048 11.41 -24.79 -26.68
N ARG A 1049 10.49 -24.84 -25.72
CA ARG A 1049 9.15 -25.42 -25.92
C ARG A 1049 8.15 -24.43 -26.53
N ALA A 1050 7.31 -24.94 -27.42
CA ALA A 1050 6.19 -24.19 -27.99
C ALA A 1050 4.89 -24.97 -27.80
N PHE A 1051 3.81 -24.26 -27.49
CA PHE A 1051 2.50 -24.85 -27.17
C PHE A 1051 1.39 -24.22 -28.00
N SER A 1052 0.39 -25.00 -28.39
CA SER A 1052 -0.84 -24.47 -28.98
C SER A 1052 -1.71 -23.89 -27.88
N VAL A 1053 -2.16 -22.65 -28.05
CA VAL A 1053 -3.07 -21.99 -27.10
C VAL A 1053 -4.35 -21.60 -27.83
N THR A 1054 -5.48 -22.13 -27.36
CA THR A 1054 -6.83 -21.84 -27.86
C THR A 1054 -7.57 -20.94 -26.87
N PHE A 1055 -8.04 -19.81 -27.37
CA PHE A 1055 -8.89 -18.84 -26.66
C PHE A 1055 -10.35 -19.15 -26.99
N ALA A 1056 -11.01 -19.92 -26.11
CA ALA A 1056 -12.28 -20.56 -26.41
C ALA A 1056 -13.42 -19.59 -26.74
N ARG A 1057 -13.47 -18.38 -26.14
CA ARG A 1057 -14.54 -17.42 -26.41
C ARG A 1057 -14.31 -16.65 -27.70
N SER A 1058 -13.05 -16.36 -28.02
CA SER A 1058 -12.71 -15.69 -29.29
C SER A 1058 -12.61 -16.65 -30.49
N GLY A 1059 -12.56 -17.96 -30.24
CA GLY A 1059 -12.36 -18.99 -31.27
C GLY A 1059 -10.96 -19.03 -31.89
N LYS A 1060 -10.03 -18.18 -31.43
CA LYS A 1060 -8.67 -18.09 -31.97
C LYS A 1060 -7.76 -19.15 -31.37
N THR A 1061 -6.95 -19.79 -32.21
CA THR A 1061 -5.86 -20.68 -31.80
C THR A 1061 -4.56 -20.19 -32.40
N ALA A 1062 -3.52 -20.07 -31.59
CA ALA A 1062 -2.19 -19.64 -32.05
C ALA A 1062 -1.09 -20.38 -31.27
N ARG A 1063 0.12 -20.37 -31.82
CA ARG A 1063 1.27 -21.05 -31.22
C ARG A 1063 2.06 -20.09 -30.33
N TRP A 1064 2.14 -20.40 -29.05
CA TRP A 1064 2.93 -19.67 -28.05
C TRP A 1064 4.38 -20.18 -28.03
N THR A 1065 5.32 -19.25 -27.86
CA THR A 1065 6.74 -19.48 -27.58
C THR A 1065 7.20 -18.60 -26.42
N PRO A 1066 8.30 -18.93 -25.72
CA PRO A 1066 8.77 -18.16 -24.56
C PRO A 1066 9.08 -16.69 -24.87
N VAL A 1067 9.42 -16.36 -26.13
CA VAL A 1067 9.68 -14.98 -26.58
C VAL A 1067 8.44 -14.09 -26.48
N GLN A 1068 7.24 -14.67 -26.53
CA GLN A 1068 5.97 -13.93 -26.43
C GLN A 1068 5.57 -13.64 -24.98
N GLY A 1069 6.33 -14.12 -23.99
CA GLY A 1069 6.12 -13.83 -22.59
C GLY A 1069 4.86 -14.47 -22.01
N SER A 1070 4.12 -13.73 -21.19
CA SER A 1070 2.93 -14.25 -20.51
C SER A 1070 1.77 -14.52 -21.47
N LEU A 1071 0.80 -15.32 -21.03
CA LEU A 1071 -0.45 -15.62 -21.72
C LEU A 1071 -1.22 -14.35 -22.11
N LEU A 1072 -1.17 -13.31 -21.27
CA LEU A 1072 -1.74 -11.99 -21.60
C LEU A 1072 -1.01 -11.33 -22.77
N ALA A 1073 0.32 -11.22 -22.70
CA ALA A 1073 1.10 -10.59 -23.77
C ALA A 1073 0.92 -11.34 -25.10
N PHE A 1074 0.89 -12.67 -25.03
CA PHE A 1074 0.61 -13.53 -26.17
C PHE A 1074 -0.79 -13.32 -26.74
N ALA A 1075 -1.83 -13.30 -25.89
CA ALA A 1075 -3.20 -13.03 -26.32
C ALA A 1075 -3.31 -11.68 -27.03
N GLU A 1076 -2.72 -10.62 -26.45
CA GLU A 1076 -2.69 -9.29 -27.03
C GLU A 1076 -1.98 -9.30 -28.40
N SER A 1077 -0.87 -10.03 -28.54
CA SER A 1077 -0.11 -10.14 -29.81
C SER A 1077 -0.90 -10.79 -30.96
N VAL A 1078 -1.90 -11.61 -30.65
CA VAL A 1078 -2.78 -12.27 -31.64
C VAL A 1078 -4.17 -11.60 -31.72
N GLY A 1079 -4.30 -10.42 -31.13
CA GLY A 1079 -5.54 -9.63 -31.13
C GLY A 1079 -6.67 -10.28 -30.33
N VAL A 1080 -6.36 -10.92 -29.21
CA VAL A 1080 -7.31 -11.40 -28.20
C VAL A 1080 -7.18 -10.53 -26.95
N SER A 1081 -8.27 -9.88 -26.55
CA SER A 1081 -8.29 -9.04 -25.36
C SER A 1081 -8.63 -9.88 -24.12
N LEU A 1082 -7.71 -9.95 -23.16
CA LEU A 1082 -7.96 -10.57 -21.85
C LEU A 1082 -8.16 -9.51 -20.76
N PRO A 1083 -8.93 -9.81 -19.70
CA PRO A 1083 -8.96 -9.00 -18.50
C PRO A 1083 -7.55 -8.76 -17.95
N SER A 1084 -7.20 -7.52 -17.61
CA SER A 1084 -5.94 -7.21 -16.94
C SER A 1084 -6.04 -5.91 -16.13
N GLY A 1085 -5.02 -5.63 -15.32
CA GLY A 1085 -4.98 -4.47 -14.43
C GLY A 1085 -3.54 -4.16 -14.05
N CYS A 1086 -3.07 -4.68 -12.90
CA CYS A 1086 -1.69 -4.49 -12.45
C CYS A 1086 -0.62 -5.14 -13.34
N ARG A 1087 -1.01 -6.12 -14.17
CA ARG A 1087 -0.15 -6.99 -15.00
C ARG A 1087 0.91 -7.82 -14.24
N VAL A 1088 0.98 -7.70 -12.92
CA VAL A 1088 1.87 -8.46 -12.03
C VAL A 1088 1.15 -9.53 -11.19
N GLY A 1089 -0.10 -9.87 -11.54
CA GLY A 1089 -0.91 -10.87 -10.84
C GLY A 1089 -1.54 -10.41 -9.51
N GLN A 1090 -1.03 -9.35 -8.89
CA GLN A 1090 -1.47 -8.90 -7.55
C GLN A 1090 -2.94 -8.46 -7.45
N CYS A 1091 -3.51 -7.86 -8.50
CA CYS A 1091 -4.91 -7.43 -8.50
C CYS A 1091 -5.89 -8.57 -8.81
N GLU A 1092 -5.38 -9.71 -9.30
CA GLU A 1092 -6.16 -10.88 -9.72
C GLU A 1092 -7.21 -10.57 -10.83
N SER A 1093 -7.18 -9.39 -11.45
CA SER A 1093 -8.09 -9.06 -12.56
C SER A 1093 -7.83 -9.87 -13.82
N CYS A 1094 -6.61 -10.40 -13.97
CA CYS A 1094 -6.21 -11.23 -15.09
C CYS A 1094 -6.48 -12.73 -14.87
N ALA A 1095 -7.22 -13.08 -13.81
CA ALA A 1095 -7.60 -14.46 -13.55
C ALA A 1095 -8.57 -14.95 -14.65
N VAL A 1096 -8.19 -16.01 -15.36
CA VAL A 1096 -8.99 -16.66 -16.42
C VAL A 1096 -9.00 -18.17 -16.22
N ARG A 1097 -10.10 -18.83 -16.61
CA ARG A 1097 -10.24 -20.28 -16.48
C ARG A 1097 -9.43 -21.00 -17.56
N VAL A 1098 -8.72 -22.05 -17.16
CA VAL A 1098 -8.00 -23.01 -18.00
C VAL A 1098 -8.91 -24.23 -18.14
N ALA A 1099 -9.59 -24.35 -19.28
CA ALA A 1099 -10.46 -25.47 -19.58
C ALA A 1099 -9.67 -26.76 -19.86
N LYS A 1100 -8.47 -26.65 -20.42
CA LYS A 1100 -7.57 -27.77 -20.72
C LYS A 1100 -6.11 -27.33 -20.70
N GLY A 1101 -5.22 -28.22 -20.28
CA GLY A 1101 -3.78 -27.97 -20.22
C GLY A 1101 -3.33 -27.46 -18.86
N SER A 1102 -2.10 -26.94 -18.80
CA SER A 1102 -1.47 -26.49 -17.57
C SER A 1102 -0.62 -25.25 -17.80
N THR A 1103 -0.50 -24.43 -16.76
CA THR A 1103 0.30 -23.18 -16.78
C THR A 1103 1.26 -23.14 -15.59
N ASP A 1104 2.33 -22.36 -15.72
CA ASP A 1104 3.19 -21.92 -14.63
C ASP A 1104 3.09 -20.39 -14.51
N HIS A 1105 3.54 -19.80 -13.40
CA HIS A 1105 3.53 -18.35 -13.20
C HIS A 1105 4.93 -17.79 -13.04
N LEU A 1106 5.28 -16.76 -13.82
CA LEU A 1106 6.61 -16.15 -13.85
C LEU A 1106 7.09 -15.70 -12.45
N SER A 1107 6.18 -15.12 -11.66
CA SER A 1107 6.44 -14.65 -10.29
C SER A 1107 6.13 -15.69 -9.19
N GLY A 1108 5.75 -16.93 -9.56
CA GLY A 1108 5.36 -17.98 -8.61
C GLY A 1108 4.01 -17.76 -7.91
N ASN A 1109 3.33 -16.65 -8.17
CA ASN A 1109 1.99 -16.37 -7.65
C ASN A 1109 0.92 -16.91 -8.59
N ALA A 1110 0.16 -17.90 -8.13
CA ALA A 1110 -0.96 -18.50 -8.84
C ALA A 1110 -2.32 -18.19 -8.15
N PRO A 1111 -3.45 -18.29 -8.88
CA PRO A 1111 -4.78 -18.30 -8.27
C PRO A 1111 -4.93 -19.42 -7.24
N GLU A 1112 -5.85 -19.26 -6.29
CA GLU A 1112 -6.21 -20.36 -5.36
C GLU A 1112 -7.00 -21.47 -6.09
N GLU A 1113 -7.77 -21.11 -7.12
CA GLU A 1113 -8.52 -22.03 -7.97
C GLU A 1113 -7.58 -22.73 -8.97
N PRO A 1114 -7.58 -24.08 -9.04
CA PRO A 1114 -6.59 -24.87 -9.80
C PRO A 1114 -6.73 -24.76 -11.31
N ASP A 1115 -7.95 -24.51 -11.78
CA ASP A 1115 -8.31 -24.33 -13.17
C ASP A 1115 -8.39 -22.85 -13.52
N MET A 1116 -7.81 -21.97 -12.69
CA MET A 1116 -7.62 -20.57 -13.01
C MET A 1116 -6.13 -20.29 -13.18
N CYS A 1117 -5.79 -19.36 -14.07
CA CYS A 1117 -4.45 -18.80 -14.14
C CYS A 1117 -4.53 -17.27 -14.14
N PHE A 1118 -3.55 -16.60 -13.51
CA PHE A 1118 -3.33 -15.18 -13.73
C PHE A 1118 -2.69 -14.99 -15.11
N ALA A 1119 -3.47 -14.77 -16.16
CA ALA A 1119 -2.98 -14.68 -17.55
C ALA A 1119 -1.79 -13.73 -17.71
N CYS A 1120 -1.75 -12.64 -16.93
CA CYS A 1120 -0.69 -11.66 -16.93
C CYS A 1120 0.66 -12.14 -16.38
N GLN A 1121 0.67 -13.27 -15.68
CA GLN A 1121 1.87 -13.91 -15.13
C GLN A 1121 2.02 -15.36 -15.61
N ALA A 1122 0.97 -15.93 -16.22
CA ALA A 1122 0.93 -17.33 -16.60
C ALA A 1122 1.71 -17.56 -17.90
N ILE A 1123 2.43 -18.68 -17.97
CA ILE A 1123 3.04 -19.23 -19.19
C ILE A 1123 2.52 -20.67 -19.39
N PRO A 1124 2.26 -21.12 -20.62
CA PRO A 1124 1.82 -22.49 -20.86
C PRO A 1124 2.93 -23.52 -20.53
N LEU A 1125 2.55 -24.64 -19.93
CA LEU A 1125 3.40 -25.83 -19.71
C LEU A 1125 3.01 -27.01 -20.63
N SER A 1126 1.86 -26.90 -21.31
CA SER A 1126 1.31 -27.84 -22.27
C SER A 1126 0.39 -27.08 -23.25
N ASP A 1127 -0.12 -27.77 -24.27
CA ASP A 1127 -1.19 -27.22 -25.11
C ASP A 1127 -2.39 -26.82 -24.24
N LEU A 1128 -2.84 -25.58 -24.41
CA LEU A 1128 -3.69 -24.89 -23.46
C LEU A 1128 -5.01 -24.45 -24.12
N VAL A 1129 -6.12 -24.64 -23.41
CA VAL A 1129 -7.41 -24.02 -23.74
C VAL A 1129 -7.80 -23.13 -22.58
N VAL A 1130 -7.94 -21.84 -22.83
CA VAL A 1130 -8.40 -20.85 -21.85
C VAL A 1130 -9.79 -20.33 -22.23
N GLU A 1131 -10.66 -20.15 -21.24
CA GLU A 1131 -12.02 -19.62 -21.42
C GLU A 1131 -12.00 -18.10 -21.60
N ALA A 1132 -11.38 -17.65 -22.69
CA ALA A 1132 -11.22 -16.23 -22.96
C ALA A 1132 -11.38 -15.88 -24.45
#